data_AF-A0A6G0UWD9-F1
#
_entry.id   AF-A0A6G0UWD9-F1
#
_cell.length_a   1.000
_cell.length_b   1.000
_cell.length_c   1.000
_cell.angle_alpha   90.00
_cell.angle_beta   90.00
_cell.angle_gamma   90.00
#
_symmetry.space_group_name_H-M   'P 1'
#
loop_
_entity.id
_entity.type
_entity.pdbx_description
1 polymer ?
#
loop_
_entity_poly.entity_id
_entity_poly.type
_entity_poly.pdbx_seq_one_letter_code
_entity_poly.pdbx_strand_id
1 'polypeptide(L)'
;MTDVQNNLTTVNGNLAEKATLGSNKITFRSGGSIEDESDLEQPGIFIRGVSHDSQYNSGIGNRLSTAIRRSLRLGPKRSLATGNRSSSSKFKQQPSIIEEKGQTFTEFTDLRKLRCDVSYGNLDELQYYIRLNRINQVKKFVRNNDWPVSHEIRSDIWKILCHNKDFDVHKRLYEEQLETLTRSGVKTLTPLFLTFDGIVVHDHGLKELGAVTLQRLLIVVECVRPEIRYVPILYPICAMFLHYMGPDETFACVMRLLSQGNGFMLQSEVAVYASAHTSLALLKKHKKKVYNLMKSRIGNNVSDEKLADVFNNWAAWIFKYLPFPYLVRVMDCFLVEGHKMLLRVVLSLAYIWYKEKGKQQLPADFAGKSVDEKIDFVRDEIIQVVQDCPISISTLLDICTSIRNFKFSTIQRLQSEFESKHRDRINFERSMREHKSPMRTMYTQAFDSVIIDSEVASELMGSFPSRFQLETPVLVFRLSENGVSFTQLWNKVDVTEQSLIIIRSTKGDVFGAYCSASWSERNDIRERSRTRYFGTGESFVWFEDKNLGLPIIHKWAGQSSDHPEDCPQMFMAAGDRFLIIGSGGGDAICIREELTSGLSYPCETFASPALIWQRPWYLFLIVFLPITLCSRHFTTNSAFIFDRNNSVNVSINEPGLLFAIKSQNIILDSVTCSLSWILSLASFTKLSLMKSSHIPVSINRNEVLLFYHSIVLILAQVAKFAVTLFQLYYSNDPEFGKFLTDMLIPIADIFALLGPISLFLINSNFRVIYQSFYGCSCGYEEEPQFRRRYSVSPAVQTLQVHPFKNNPV
;
A
#
# COMPACT_ATOMS: atom_id res chain seq x y z
N MET A 1 -41.79 -13.53 49.54
CA MET A 1 -42.12 -12.14 49.95
C MET A 1 -42.40 -11.38 48.66
N THR A 2 -43.66 -11.35 48.23
CA THR A 2 -44.73 -10.40 48.65
C THR A 2 -44.55 -9.03 47.99
N ASP A 3 -45.54 -8.43 47.33
CA ASP A 3 -46.86 -8.92 46.87
C ASP A 3 -47.53 -7.81 46.03
N VAL A 4 -48.78 -8.02 45.56
CA VAL A 4 -49.83 -6.97 45.43
C VAL A 4 -49.64 -5.85 44.36
N GLN A 5 -50.63 -5.41 43.55
CA GLN A 5 -51.99 -5.88 43.27
C GLN A 5 -52.56 -5.28 41.95
N ASN A 6 -53.40 -6.08 41.27
CA ASN A 6 -54.74 -5.79 40.70
C ASN A 6 -55.15 -4.38 40.23
N ASN A 7 -55.69 -4.29 39.01
CA ASN A 7 -57.16 -4.28 38.68
C ASN A 7 -57.35 -4.04 37.16
N LEU A 8 -58.12 -4.83 36.38
CA LEU A 8 -59.60 -4.97 36.34
C LEU A 8 -60.29 -3.62 36.06
N THR A 9 -61.05 -3.40 34.98
CA THR A 9 -62.28 -4.09 34.52
C THR A 9 -62.54 -3.77 33.01
N THR A 10 -62.90 -4.70 32.09
CA THR A 10 -64.22 -5.32 31.76
C THR A 10 -65.30 -4.33 31.28
N VAL A 11 -66.25 -4.60 30.35
CA VAL A 11 -66.81 -5.88 29.84
C VAL A 11 -67.64 -5.74 28.53
N ASN A 12 -68.23 -6.85 28.03
CA ASN A 12 -69.22 -7.06 26.93
C ASN A 12 -68.70 -7.20 25.48
N GLY A 13 -69.10 -8.20 24.69
CA GLY A 13 -69.93 -9.39 24.99
C GLY A 13 -70.32 -10.25 23.77
N ASN A 14 -70.86 -11.46 24.04
CA ASN A 14 -71.66 -12.35 23.17
C ASN A 14 -71.00 -13.26 22.09
N LEU A 15 -70.62 -14.48 22.54
CA LEU A 15 -71.27 -15.78 22.26
C LEU A 15 -71.78 -16.20 20.84
N ALA A 16 -71.42 -17.46 20.51
CA ALA A 16 -72.24 -18.56 19.93
C ALA A 16 -72.10 -18.98 18.45
N GLU A 17 -71.60 -20.22 18.30
CA GLU A 17 -71.97 -21.30 17.36
C GLU A 17 -72.33 -21.05 15.87
N LYS A 18 -71.63 -21.74 14.96
CA LYS A 18 -72.11 -23.02 14.40
C LYS A 18 -71.05 -23.75 13.55
N ALA A 19 -71.17 -25.08 13.50
CA ALA A 19 -70.31 -25.97 12.72
C ALA A 19 -70.88 -26.27 11.32
N THR A 20 -70.02 -26.70 10.38
CA THR A 20 -70.34 -27.78 9.42
C THR A 20 -69.09 -28.36 8.77
N LEU A 21 -69.07 -29.68 8.58
CA LEU A 21 -68.03 -30.41 7.84
C LEU A 21 -68.23 -30.30 6.31
N GLY A 22 -67.14 -30.48 5.56
CA GLY A 22 -67.16 -30.72 4.12
C GLY A 22 -65.85 -31.36 3.64
N SER A 23 -65.85 -32.69 3.48
CA SER A 23 -64.67 -33.50 3.16
C SER A 23 -64.53 -33.80 1.66
N ASN A 24 -63.30 -34.00 1.14
CA ASN A 24 -62.84 -35.32 0.64
C ASN A 24 -61.51 -35.33 -0.15
N LYS A 25 -60.76 -36.44 0.07
CA LYS A 25 -59.90 -37.24 -0.85
C LYS A 25 -58.74 -36.55 -1.61
N ILE A 26 -57.48 -36.85 -1.30
CA ILE A 26 -56.67 -38.09 -1.60
C ILE A 26 -56.16 -38.15 -3.05
N THR A 27 -54.84 -38.06 -3.24
CA THR A 27 -54.03 -39.15 -3.85
C THR A 27 -52.52 -38.92 -3.66
N PHE A 28 -51.81 -39.97 -3.26
CA PHE A 28 -50.35 -40.10 -3.34
C PHE A 28 -49.99 -40.96 -4.56
N ARG A 29 -48.80 -40.76 -5.15
CA ARG A 29 -48.09 -41.81 -5.89
C ARG A 29 -46.57 -41.63 -5.79
N SER A 30 -45.86 -42.73 -5.94
CA SER A 30 -44.47 -42.94 -5.51
C SER A 30 -43.60 -43.53 -6.64
N GLY A 31 -42.27 -43.44 -6.46
CA GLY A 31 -41.31 -44.41 -7.01
C GLY A 31 -40.39 -43.90 -8.13
N GLY A 32 -39.08 -44.13 -7.97
CA GLY A 32 -38.03 -43.90 -8.97
C GLY A 32 -36.66 -43.77 -8.31
N SER A 33 -35.78 -44.76 -8.48
CA SER A 33 -34.51 -44.95 -7.76
C SER A 33 -33.25 -44.64 -8.60
N ILE A 34 -32.26 -44.03 -7.93
CA ILE A 34 -30.83 -44.42 -7.82
C ILE A 34 -30.13 -45.09 -9.02
N GLU A 35 -29.00 -44.50 -9.46
CA GLU A 35 -27.71 -45.17 -9.71
C GLU A 35 -26.55 -44.14 -9.74
N ASP A 36 -25.34 -44.56 -9.38
CA ASP A 36 -24.13 -43.73 -9.16
C ASP A 36 -23.14 -43.78 -10.35
N GLU A 37 -22.29 -42.76 -10.53
CA GLU A 37 -20.90 -42.92 -11.02
C GLU A 37 -20.03 -41.67 -10.77
N SER A 38 -18.69 -41.83 -10.80
CA SER A 38 -17.70 -40.92 -10.18
C SER A 38 -16.61 -40.38 -11.12
N ASP A 39 -15.99 -39.27 -10.68
CA ASP A 39 -14.65 -38.74 -11.02
C ASP A 39 -14.25 -38.36 -12.46
N LEU A 40 -13.82 -37.10 -12.67
CA LEU A 40 -12.42 -36.71 -13.00
C LEU A 40 -12.28 -35.22 -13.41
N GLU A 41 -11.08 -34.67 -13.22
CA GLU A 41 -10.76 -33.24 -13.41
C GLU A 41 -10.10 -32.85 -14.76
N GLN A 42 -10.22 -31.56 -15.12
CA GLN A 42 -9.34 -30.76 -16.02
C GLN A 42 -9.35 -31.07 -17.55
N PRO A 43 -8.84 -30.16 -18.42
CA PRO A 43 -9.32 -28.78 -18.59
C PRO A 43 -9.63 -28.42 -20.07
N GLY A 44 -10.85 -27.96 -20.36
CA GLY A 44 -11.36 -27.77 -21.74
C GLY A 44 -11.24 -26.35 -22.32
N ILE A 45 -10.30 -26.19 -23.26
CA ILE A 45 -10.05 -25.05 -24.16
C ILE A 45 -11.32 -24.27 -24.59
N PHE A 46 -11.36 -22.97 -24.30
CA PHE A 46 -12.31 -22.02 -24.91
C PHE A 46 -11.86 -21.62 -26.32
N ILE A 47 -12.77 -21.68 -27.31
CA ILE A 47 -12.97 -20.73 -28.44
C ILE A 47 -14.13 -21.24 -29.32
N ARG A 48 -15.30 -20.58 -29.26
CA ARG A 48 -16.01 -19.90 -30.38
C ARG A 48 -17.47 -19.58 -30.07
N GLY A 49 -17.90 -18.40 -30.52
CA GLY A 49 -19.28 -18.20 -31.00
C GLY A 49 -20.34 -17.78 -29.98
N VAL A 50 -20.19 -16.62 -29.33
CA VAL A 50 -21.34 -15.96 -28.68
C VAL A 50 -22.19 -15.24 -29.74
N SER A 51 -22.89 -16.03 -30.56
CA SER A 51 -24.15 -15.63 -31.19
C SER A 51 -25.27 -16.16 -30.30
N HIS A 52 -25.49 -15.49 -29.16
CA HIS A 52 -26.61 -15.78 -28.30
C HIS A 52 -27.54 -14.57 -28.27
N ASP A 53 -28.59 -14.66 -29.08
CA ASP A 53 -29.73 -13.76 -29.01
C ASP A 53 -30.23 -13.68 -27.57
N SER A 54 -30.45 -12.46 -27.11
CA SER A 54 -30.83 -12.20 -25.73
C SER A 54 -32.31 -12.53 -25.51
N GLN A 55 -32.62 -13.81 -25.28
CA GLN A 55 -33.86 -14.24 -24.64
C GLN A 55 -33.88 -13.79 -23.17
N TYR A 56 -33.98 -12.48 -22.94
CA TYR A 56 -34.14 -11.92 -21.61
C TYR A 56 -35.44 -12.44 -20.98
N ASN A 57 -35.30 -13.00 -19.78
CA ASN A 57 -36.33 -13.65 -18.95
C ASN A 57 -37.61 -12.79 -18.81
N SER A 58 -38.54 -12.94 -19.74
CA SER A 58 -39.63 -11.99 -19.98
C SER A 58 -40.81 -12.13 -19.01
N GLY A 59 -40.90 -13.25 -18.28
CA GLY A 59 -41.99 -13.54 -17.35
C GLY A 59 -41.85 -12.90 -15.96
N ILE A 60 -40.66 -12.96 -15.36
CA ILE A 60 -40.46 -12.61 -13.93
C ILE A 60 -40.14 -11.12 -13.75
N GLY A 61 -39.15 -10.59 -14.48
CA GLY A 61 -38.70 -9.21 -14.30
C GLY A 61 -39.76 -8.14 -14.60
N ASN A 62 -40.72 -8.47 -15.48
CA ASN A 62 -41.89 -7.64 -15.75
C ASN A 62 -42.85 -7.53 -14.55
N ARG A 63 -42.99 -8.59 -13.74
CA ARG A 63 -43.87 -8.60 -12.56
C ARG A 63 -43.29 -7.74 -11.44
N LEU A 64 -42.00 -7.89 -11.12
CA LEU A 64 -41.33 -7.07 -10.11
C LEU A 64 -41.29 -5.59 -10.53
N SER A 65 -40.91 -5.30 -11.79
CA SER A 65 -40.91 -3.93 -12.33
C SER A 65 -42.28 -3.26 -12.18
N THR A 66 -43.36 -3.98 -12.50
CA THR A 66 -44.74 -3.50 -12.36
C THR A 66 -45.12 -3.27 -10.89
N ALA A 67 -44.78 -4.21 -9.99
CA ALA A 67 -45.06 -4.09 -8.57
C ALA A 67 -44.32 -2.91 -7.91
N ILE A 68 -43.06 -2.69 -8.29
CA ILE A 68 -42.26 -1.56 -7.81
C ILE A 68 -42.85 -0.23 -8.30
N ARG A 69 -43.13 -0.10 -9.61
CA ARG A 69 -43.75 1.11 -10.18
C ARG A 69 -45.06 1.48 -9.51
N ARG A 70 -45.96 0.51 -9.30
CA ARG A 70 -47.19 0.70 -8.52
C ARG A 70 -46.89 1.20 -7.11
N SER A 71 -45.94 0.59 -6.40
CA SER A 71 -45.60 0.99 -5.02
C SER A 71 -44.93 2.37 -4.89
N LEU A 72 -44.30 2.86 -5.96
CA LEU A 72 -43.73 4.22 -6.05
C LEU A 72 -44.70 5.24 -6.65
N ARG A 73 -45.94 4.83 -6.98
CA ARG A 73 -46.96 5.64 -7.69
C ARG A 73 -46.44 6.24 -9.01
N LEU A 74 -45.62 5.48 -9.72
CA LEU A 74 -45.10 5.83 -11.04
C LEU A 74 -46.10 5.39 -12.11
N GLY A 75 -46.48 6.31 -12.99
CA GLY A 75 -47.30 5.99 -14.15
C GLY A 75 -46.55 5.10 -15.15
N PRO A 76 -47.26 4.41 -16.06
CA PRO A 76 -46.61 3.68 -17.14
C PRO A 76 -45.86 4.66 -18.04
N LYS A 77 -44.53 4.56 -18.12
CA LYS A 77 -43.76 5.24 -19.18
C LYS A 77 -44.26 4.71 -20.52
N ARG A 78 -44.97 5.56 -21.29
CA ARG A 78 -44.85 5.49 -22.75
C ARG A 78 -43.39 5.76 -23.07
N SER A 79 -42.74 4.90 -23.84
CA SER A 79 -41.48 5.28 -24.47
C SER A 79 -41.72 6.56 -25.26
N LEU A 80 -40.83 7.55 -25.11
CA LEU A 80 -40.89 8.81 -25.84
C LEU A 80 -40.38 8.63 -27.28
N ALA A 81 -40.91 7.61 -27.98
CA ALA A 81 -41.06 7.71 -29.42
C ALA A 81 -42.21 8.68 -29.66
N THR A 82 -41.89 9.87 -30.16
CA THR A 82 -42.89 10.88 -30.56
C THR A 82 -43.87 10.26 -31.55
N GLY A 83 -45.16 10.41 -31.25
CA GLY A 83 -46.14 9.44 -31.70
C GLY A 83 -46.73 9.71 -33.09
N ASN A 84 -47.39 8.68 -33.61
CA ASN A 84 -48.60 8.91 -34.38
C ASN A 84 -49.70 7.93 -33.94
N ARG A 85 -50.97 8.36 -34.00
CA ARG A 85 -52.12 7.58 -33.55
C ARG A 85 -52.63 6.68 -34.67
N SER A 86 -52.77 5.38 -34.40
CA SER A 86 -53.87 4.59 -34.94
C SER A 86 -54.24 3.48 -33.95
N SER A 87 -55.54 3.29 -33.77
CA SER A 87 -56.13 2.27 -32.91
C SER A 87 -56.13 0.92 -33.61
N SER A 88 -55.36 -0.04 -33.13
CA SER A 88 -55.70 -1.47 -33.23
C SER A 88 -54.89 -2.32 -32.25
N SER A 89 -55.53 -3.36 -31.74
CA SER A 89 -54.90 -4.42 -30.95
C SER A 89 -54.07 -5.32 -31.85
N LYS A 90 -52.74 -5.25 -31.72
CA LYS A 90 -51.79 -6.27 -32.22
C LYS A 90 -50.49 -6.21 -31.42
N PHE A 91 -49.84 -7.36 -31.27
CA PHE A 91 -48.57 -7.51 -30.57
C PHE A 91 -47.54 -6.52 -31.15
N LYS A 92 -46.91 -5.69 -30.30
CA LYS A 92 -45.70 -4.97 -30.71
C LYS A 92 -44.52 -5.92 -30.64
N GLN A 93 -44.11 -6.42 -31.80
CA GLN A 93 -42.81 -7.05 -31.99
C GLN A 93 -41.70 -6.08 -31.54
N GLN A 94 -40.58 -6.64 -31.08
CA GLN A 94 -39.33 -5.87 -30.93
C GLN A 94 -38.90 -5.33 -32.31
N PRO A 95 -38.20 -4.19 -32.37
CA PRO A 95 -37.58 -3.76 -33.62
C PRO A 95 -36.62 -4.85 -34.10
N SER A 96 -36.80 -5.32 -35.34
CA SER A 96 -35.95 -6.31 -35.97
C SER A 96 -34.56 -5.72 -36.17
N ILE A 97 -33.56 -6.26 -35.47
CA ILE A 97 -32.17 -5.88 -35.68
C ILE A 97 -31.77 -6.39 -37.08
N ILE A 98 -31.49 -5.45 -37.98
CA ILE A 98 -30.93 -5.77 -39.30
C ILE A 98 -29.45 -6.11 -39.08
N GLU A 99 -29.06 -7.38 -39.28
CA GLU A 99 -27.68 -7.85 -39.18
C GLU A 99 -26.79 -7.38 -40.35
N GLU A 100 -26.68 -6.08 -40.57
CA GLU A 100 -25.49 -5.54 -41.22
C GLU A 100 -24.33 -5.61 -40.22
N LYS A 101 -23.14 -6.05 -40.67
CA LYS A 101 -21.93 -6.17 -39.84
C LYS A 101 -21.42 -4.79 -39.39
N GLY A 102 -22.06 -4.22 -38.36
CA GLY A 102 -21.74 -2.90 -37.83
C GLY A 102 -20.27 -2.76 -37.41
N GLN A 103 -19.72 -1.57 -37.65
CA GLN A 103 -18.38 -1.19 -37.20
C GLN A 103 -18.33 -1.25 -35.65
N THR A 104 -17.20 -1.67 -35.08
CA THR A 104 -16.98 -1.53 -33.63
C THR A 104 -16.86 -0.06 -33.24
N PHE A 105 -17.13 0.27 -31.98
CA PHE A 105 -16.93 1.65 -31.49
C PHE A 105 -15.44 2.03 -31.44
N THR A 106 -14.61 1.12 -30.93
CA THR A 106 -13.15 1.21 -30.87
C THR A 106 -12.54 -0.13 -31.29
N GLU A 107 -11.21 -0.19 -31.43
CA GLU A 107 -10.48 -1.44 -31.62
C GLU A 107 -10.39 -2.28 -30.33
N PHE A 108 -10.61 -1.65 -29.17
CA PHE A 108 -10.46 -2.25 -27.83
C PHE A 108 -11.61 -3.18 -27.43
N THR A 109 -12.68 -3.28 -28.22
CA THR A 109 -13.88 -4.06 -27.87
C THR A 109 -14.51 -4.74 -29.10
N ASP A 110 -15.41 -5.70 -28.86
CA ASP A 110 -16.32 -6.27 -29.87
C ASP A 110 -17.70 -5.60 -29.91
N LEU A 111 -17.94 -4.57 -29.09
CA LEU A 111 -19.18 -3.80 -29.13
C LEU A 111 -19.33 -3.06 -30.47
N ARG A 112 -20.42 -3.34 -31.18
CA ARG A 112 -20.73 -2.77 -32.50
C ARG A 112 -21.77 -1.67 -32.45
N LYS A 113 -21.62 -0.69 -33.34
CA LYS A 113 -22.63 0.33 -33.64
C LYS A 113 -23.75 -0.35 -34.43
N LEU A 114 -24.99 -0.21 -33.97
CA LEU A 114 -26.18 -0.71 -34.66
C LEU A 114 -27.09 0.48 -35.00
N ARG A 115 -27.66 0.48 -36.22
CA ARG A 115 -28.71 1.43 -36.59
C ARG A 115 -29.95 1.19 -35.72
N CYS A 116 -30.65 2.27 -35.38
CA CYS A 116 -31.84 2.21 -34.56
C CYS A 116 -32.94 3.09 -35.15
N ASP A 117 -34.07 2.49 -35.51
CA ASP A 117 -35.20 3.18 -36.15
C ASP A 117 -36.05 4.00 -35.15
N VAL A 118 -35.70 3.95 -33.86
CA VAL A 118 -36.39 4.67 -32.80
C VAL A 118 -35.79 6.07 -32.68
N SER A 119 -36.61 7.10 -32.87
CA SER A 119 -36.20 8.48 -32.62
C SER A 119 -35.91 8.72 -31.14
N TYR A 120 -34.64 8.91 -30.81
CA TYR A 120 -34.17 9.39 -29.50
C TYR A 120 -33.75 10.87 -29.57
N GLY A 121 -33.49 11.49 -28.41
CA GLY A 121 -32.82 12.79 -28.35
C GLY A 121 -31.41 12.74 -28.97
N ASN A 122 -31.02 13.82 -29.66
CA ASN A 122 -29.79 13.92 -30.45
C ASN A 122 -28.71 14.78 -29.75
N LEU A 123 -27.50 14.79 -30.31
CA LEU A 123 -26.36 15.53 -29.74
C LEU A 123 -26.55 17.05 -29.77
N ASP A 124 -27.21 17.59 -30.79
CA ASP A 124 -27.44 19.04 -30.93
C ASP A 124 -28.33 19.58 -29.82
N GLU A 125 -29.41 18.86 -29.46
CA GLU A 125 -30.29 19.19 -28.34
C GLU A 125 -29.51 19.20 -27.01
N LEU A 126 -28.66 18.20 -26.80
CA LEU A 126 -27.80 18.11 -25.61
C LEU A 126 -26.80 19.27 -25.55
N GLN A 127 -26.07 19.53 -26.63
CA GLN A 127 -25.10 20.63 -26.71
C GLN A 127 -25.78 21.99 -26.52
N TYR A 128 -26.99 22.18 -27.05
CA TYR A 128 -27.79 23.39 -26.82
C TYR A 128 -28.13 23.58 -25.34
N TYR A 129 -28.53 22.52 -24.63
CA TYR A 129 -28.76 22.61 -23.18
C TYR A 129 -27.49 22.86 -22.37
N ILE A 130 -26.35 22.29 -22.77
CA ILE A 130 -25.05 22.53 -22.12
C ILE A 130 -24.61 23.98 -22.33
N ARG A 131 -24.66 24.47 -23.58
CA ARG A 131 -24.28 25.85 -23.96
C ARG A 131 -25.08 26.92 -23.21
N LEU A 132 -26.37 26.66 -22.99
CA LEU A 132 -27.24 27.53 -22.19
C LEU A 132 -27.18 27.28 -20.67
N ASN A 133 -26.22 26.46 -20.19
CA ASN A 133 -26.07 26.05 -18.79
C ASN A 133 -27.37 25.49 -18.14
N ARG A 134 -28.22 24.85 -18.96
CA ARG A 134 -29.53 24.30 -18.54
C ARG A 134 -29.36 22.91 -17.93
N ILE A 135 -28.55 22.79 -16.89
CA ILE A 135 -28.19 21.51 -16.22
C ILE A 135 -29.40 20.65 -15.84
N ASN A 136 -30.55 21.26 -15.49
CA ASN A 136 -31.78 20.53 -15.19
C ASN A 136 -32.43 19.87 -16.42
N GLN A 137 -32.24 20.43 -17.62
CA GLN A 137 -32.66 19.79 -18.88
C GLN A 137 -31.67 18.71 -19.29
N VAL A 138 -30.36 18.95 -19.17
CA VAL A 138 -29.31 17.92 -19.37
C VAL A 138 -29.59 16.67 -18.53
N LYS A 139 -29.90 16.83 -17.24
CA LYS A 139 -30.31 15.73 -16.34
C LYS A 139 -31.54 14.99 -16.84
N LYS A 140 -32.59 15.70 -17.28
CA LYS A 140 -33.80 15.05 -17.82
C LYS A 140 -33.49 14.29 -19.12
N PHE A 141 -32.68 14.87 -19.99
CA PHE A 141 -32.27 14.30 -21.27
C PHE A 141 -31.60 12.94 -21.09
N VAL A 142 -30.55 12.85 -20.26
CA VAL A 142 -29.82 11.57 -20.03
C VAL A 142 -30.63 10.52 -19.28
N ARG A 143 -31.56 10.94 -18.39
CA ARG A 143 -32.42 10.03 -17.62
C ARG A 143 -33.61 9.47 -18.41
N ASN A 144 -34.10 10.21 -19.41
CA ASN A 144 -35.33 9.86 -20.14
C ASN A 144 -35.06 9.12 -21.45
N ASN A 145 -33.97 9.44 -22.15
CA ASN A 145 -33.58 8.73 -23.37
C ASN A 145 -32.87 7.43 -23.00
N ASP A 146 -33.52 6.29 -23.28
CA ASP A 146 -32.99 4.97 -22.94
C ASP A 146 -32.26 4.37 -24.16
N TRP A 147 -31.14 5.00 -24.56
CA TRP A 147 -30.37 4.57 -25.73
C TRP A 147 -29.74 3.18 -25.51
N PRO A 148 -29.91 2.23 -26.45
CA PRO A 148 -29.23 0.94 -26.46
C PRO A 148 -27.72 1.07 -26.30
N VAL A 149 -27.06 0.01 -25.80
CA VAL A 149 -25.61 -0.05 -25.61
C VAL A 149 -24.86 0.22 -26.94
N SER A 150 -25.42 -0.27 -28.04
CA SER A 150 -24.94 -0.17 -29.42
C SER A 150 -25.30 1.13 -30.17
N HIS A 151 -26.01 2.07 -29.53
CA HIS A 151 -26.50 3.28 -30.20
C HIS A 151 -25.35 4.27 -30.48
N GLU A 152 -25.25 4.76 -31.72
CA GLU A 152 -24.13 5.57 -32.22
C GLU A 152 -23.75 6.78 -31.35
N ILE A 153 -24.75 7.45 -30.75
CA ILE A 153 -24.59 8.58 -29.82
C ILE A 153 -23.57 8.34 -28.70
N ARG A 154 -23.34 7.08 -28.30
CA ARG A 154 -22.37 6.72 -27.27
C ARG A 154 -20.93 7.03 -27.66
N SER A 155 -20.64 7.13 -28.97
CA SER A 155 -19.33 7.56 -29.49
C SER A 155 -18.92 8.93 -28.92
N ASP A 156 -19.87 9.82 -28.65
CA ASP A 156 -19.57 11.24 -28.37
C ASP A 156 -20.23 11.79 -27.10
N ILE A 157 -21.36 11.22 -26.65
CA ILE A 157 -22.13 11.76 -25.53
C ILE A 157 -21.30 11.90 -24.24
N TRP A 158 -20.46 10.92 -23.91
CA TRP A 158 -19.61 10.98 -22.71
C TRP A 158 -18.50 12.01 -22.83
N LYS A 159 -17.90 12.14 -24.02
CA LYS A 159 -16.91 13.21 -24.32
C LYS A 159 -17.54 14.58 -24.11
N ILE A 160 -18.71 14.82 -24.70
CA ILE A 160 -19.47 16.08 -24.60
C ILE A 160 -19.86 16.40 -23.16
N LEU A 161 -20.30 15.41 -22.38
CA LEU A 161 -20.62 15.60 -20.95
C LEU A 161 -19.38 15.89 -20.11
N CYS A 162 -18.22 15.32 -20.46
CA CYS A 162 -16.94 15.54 -19.82
C CYS A 162 -16.15 16.74 -20.39
N HIS A 163 -16.57 17.38 -21.48
CA HIS A 163 -15.77 18.43 -22.11
C HIS A 163 -15.68 19.69 -21.24
N ASN A 164 -14.47 20.12 -20.91
CA ASN A 164 -14.11 21.35 -20.19
C ASN A 164 -13.02 22.11 -20.97
N LYS A 165 -12.72 23.34 -20.55
CA LYS A 165 -11.67 24.18 -21.15
C LYS A 165 -10.27 23.53 -21.23
N ASP A 166 -9.98 22.57 -20.35
CA ASP A 166 -8.67 21.90 -20.25
C ASP A 166 -8.65 20.55 -21.00
N PHE A 167 -9.74 20.16 -21.68
CA PHE A 167 -9.89 18.85 -22.31
C PHE A 167 -8.79 18.57 -23.36
N ASP A 168 -8.63 19.45 -24.34
CA ASP A 168 -7.62 19.31 -25.40
C ASP A 168 -6.17 19.55 -24.92
N VAL A 169 -6.00 20.06 -23.70
CA VAL A 169 -4.70 20.15 -23.02
C VAL A 169 -4.37 18.80 -22.38
N HIS A 170 -5.33 18.19 -21.68
CA HIS A 170 -5.15 16.84 -21.12
C HIS A 170 -4.96 15.78 -22.20
N LYS A 171 -5.61 15.90 -23.37
CA LYS A 171 -5.36 15.02 -24.53
C LYS A 171 -3.87 15.02 -24.94
N ARG A 172 -3.31 16.21 -25.17
CA ARG A 172 -1.88 16.36 -25.54
C ARG A 172 -0.93 15.90 -24.45
N LEU A 173 -1.25 16.22 -23.18
CA LEU A 173 -0.48 15.74 -22.03
C LEU A 173 -0.43 14.20 -21.98
N TYR A 174 -1.53 13.51 -22.31
CA TYR A 174 -1.53 12.04 -22.39
C TYR A 174 -0.55 11.52 -23.45
N GLU A 175 -0.56 12.11 -24.64
CA GLU A 175 0.32 11.74 -25.75
C GLU A 175 1.80 11.95 -25.36
N GLU A 176 2.15 13.11 -24.82
CA GLU A 176 3.51 13.46 -24.35
C GLU A 176 4.04 12.48 -23.27
N GLN A 177 3.18 12.12 -22.30
CA GLN A 177 3.55 11.19 -21.23
C GLN A 177 3.66 9.74 -21.76
N LEU A 178 2.78 9.32 -22.66
CA LEU A 178 2.82 7.99 -23.27
C LEU A 178 4.07 7.81 -24.15
N GLU A 179 4.47 8.83 -24.91
CA GLU A 179 5.75 8.81 -25.63
C GLU A 179 6.93 8.68 -24.66
N THR A 180 6.91 9.41 -23.55
CA THR A 180 7.98 9.40 -22.54
C THR A 180 8.10 8.02 -21.88
N LEU A 181 6.98 7.40 -21.50
CA LEU A 181 6.94 6.01 -21.01
C LEU A 181 7.47 5.02 -22.06
N THR A 182 7.10 5.19 -23.33
CA THR A 182 7.56 4.31 -24.42
C THR A 182 9.07 4.45 -24.68
N ARG A 183 9.63 5.66 -24.59
CA ARG A 183 11.06 5.93 -24.74
C ARG A 183 11.92 5.38 -23.60
N SER A 184 11.35 5.24 -22.39
CA SER A 184 12.08 4.73 -21.21
C SER A 184 12.51 3.26 -21.33
N GLY A 185 11.89 2.50 -22.24
CA GLY A 185 12.19 1.08 -22.45
C GLY A 185 11.67 0.13 -21.36
N VAL A 186 10.99 0.65 -20.32
CA VAL A 186 10.44 -0.16 -19.22
C VAL A 186 9.23 -0.96 -19.72
N LYS A 187 9.35 -2.29 -19.73
CA LYS A 187 8.34 -3.20 -20.30
C LYS A 187 7.29 -3.69 -19.31
N THR A 188 7.58 -3.61 -18.01
CA THR A 188 6.72 -4.12 -16.93
C THR A 188 6.56 -3.03 -15.88
N LEU A 189 5.46 -2.28 -15.99
CA LEU A 189 4.94 -1.42 -14.94
C LEU A 189 3.51 -1.88 -14.64
N THR A 190 3.23 -2.14 -13.37
CA THR A 190 1.87 -2.31 -12.87
C THR A 190 1.49 -1.02 -12.15
N PRO A 191 0.32 -0.41 -12.41
CA PRO A 191 -0.11 0.77 -11.67
C PRO A 191 -0.21 0.47 -10.17
N LEU A 192 0.44 1.27 -9.32
CA LEU A 192 0.52 1.04 -7.87
C LEU A 192 -0.84 1.11 -7.22
N PHE A 193 -1.74 1.97 -7.72
CA PHE A 193 -3.09 2.08 -7.14
C PHE A 193 -3.90 0.76 -7.25
N LEU A 194 -3.47 -0.23 -8.04
CA LEU A 194 -4.09 -1.57 -8.09
C LEU A 194 -3.70 -2.49 -6.94
N THR A 195 -2.66 -2.16 -6.15
CA THR A 195 -2.21 -3.00 -5.03
C THR A 195 -2.98 -2.72 -3.72
N PHE A 196 -3.93 -1.78 -3.73
CA PHE A 196 -4.69 -1.40 -2.53
C PHE A 196 -6.00 -2.21 -2.43
N ASP A 197 -6.32 -2.66 -1.22
CA ASP A 197 -7.56 -3.39 -0.94
C ASP A 197 -8.80 -2.53 -1.19
N GLY A 198 -9.87 -3.16 -1.70
CA GLY A 198 -11.16 -2.49 -1.94
C GLY A 198 -11.25 -1.73 -3.28
N ILE A 199 -10.19 -1.67 -4.07
CA ILE A 199 -10.24 -1.21 -5.46
C ILE A 199 -11.12 -2.17 -6.29
N VAL A 200 -11.98 -1.62 -7.16
CA VAL A 200 -12.79 -2.42 -8.08
C VAL A 200 -12.00 -2.62 -9.36
N VAL A 201 -11.65 -3.87 -9.68
CA VAL A 201 -10.99 -4.25 -10.93
C VAL A 201 -11.97 -5.06 -11.77
N HIS A 202 -12.30 -4.55 -12.96
CA HIS A 202 -13.20 -5.22 -13.91
C HIS A 202 -13.09 -4.61 -15.33
N ASP A 203 -12.77 -5.43 -16.33
CA ASP A 203 -12.50 -4.98 -17.71
C ASP A 203 -13.73 -4.86 -18.61
N HIS A 204 -14.90 -5.29 -18.15
CA HIS A 204 -16.17 -5.23 -18.90
C HIS A 204 -16.19 -5.89 -20.29
N GLY A 205 -15.21 -6.75 -20.61
CA GLY A 205 -15.06 -7.38 -21.92
C GLY A 205 -14.28 -6.53 -22.93
N LEU A 206 -13.32 -5.72 -22.47
CA LEU A 206 -12.23 -5.26 -23.32
C LEU A 206 -11.41 -6.44 -23.87
N LYS A 207 -10.86 -6.25 -25.06
CA LYS A 207 -9.86 -7.13 -25.69
C LYS A 207 -8.51 -6.98 -25.00
N GLU A 208 -7.59 -7.91 -25.26
CA GLU A 208 -6.20 -7.85 -24.80
C GLU A 208 -5.53 -6.49 -25.11
N LEU A 209 -5.67 -5.99 -26.34
CA LEU A 209 -5.21 -4.65 -26.73
C LEU A 209 -5.84 -3.53 -25.88
N GLY A 210 -7.12 -3.68 -25.53
CA GLY A 210 -7.83 -2.77 -24.63
C GLY A 210 -7.32 -2.83 -23.20
N ALA A 211 -7.04 -4.03 -22.67
CA ALA A 211 -6.47 -4.23 -21.33
C ALA A 211 -5.05 -3.66 -21.20
N VAL A 212 -4.19 -3.88 -22.21
CA VAL A 212 -2.85 -3.26 -22.29
C VAL A 212 -2.94 -1.74 -22.39
N THR A 213 -3.88 -1.21 -23.19
CA THR A 213 -4.12 0.24 -23.30
C THR A 213 -4.63 0.83 -21.98
N LEU A 214 -5.51 0.11 -21.28
CA LEU A 214 -6.02 0.47 -19.96
C LEU A 214 -4.88 0.55 -18.93
N GLN A 215 -4.00 -0.46 -18.86
CA GLN A 215 -2.82 -0.42 -17.97
C GLN A 215 -1.93 0.79 -18.24
N ARG A 216 -1.61 1.09 -19.51
CA ARG A 216 -0.81 2.28 -19.90
C ARG A 216 -1.49 3.58 -19.51
N LEU A 217 -2.77 3.72 -19.82
CA LEU A 217 -3.61 4.86 -19.43
C LEU A 217 -3.54 5.11 -17.93
N LEU A 218 -3.67 4.05 -17.15
CA LEU A 218 -3.66 4.07 -15.70
C LEU A 218 -2.30 4.48 -15.11
N ILE A 219 -1.19 3.99 -15.69
CA ILE A 219 0.16 4.45 -15.33
C ILE A 219 0.31 5.96 -15.60
N VAL A 220 -0.15 6.45 -16.76
CA VAL A 220 -0.09 7.90 -17.06
C VAL A 220 -0.92 8.73 -16.08
N VAL A 221 -2.10 8.24 -15.65
CA VAL A 221 -2.90 8.88 -14.60
C VAL A 221 -2.11 8.99 -13.29
N GLU A 222 -1.42 7.93 -12.88
CA GLU A 222 -0.60 7.91 -11.68
C GLU A 222 0.62 8.84 -11.77
N CYS A 223 1.34 8.84 -12.90
CA CYS A 223 2.46 9.75 -13.14
C CYS A 223 2.06 11.23 -13.12
N VAL A 224 0.87 11.57 -13.65
CA VAL A 224 0.37 12.95 -13.72
C VAL A 224 -0.28 13.40 -12.39
N ARG A 225 -0.82 12.47 -11.58
CA ARG A 225 -1.52 12.75 -10.31
C ARG A 225 -0.97 11.91 -9.14
N PRO A 226 0.33 11.98 -8.81
CA PRO A 226 0.97 11.12 -7.79
C PRO A 226 0.46 11.34 -6.37
N GLU A 227 -0.27 12.44 -6.11
CA GLU A 227 -0.96 12.69 -4.84
C GLU A 227 -2.23 11.85 -4.66
N ILE A 228 -2.81 11.33 -5.74
CA ILE A 228 -4.03 10.50 -5.70
C ILE A 228 -3.64 9.02 -5.66
N ARG A 229 -3.61 8.45 -4.45
CA ARG A 229 -3.19 7.05 -4.23
C ARG A 229 -4.32 6.02 -4.30
N TYR A 230 -5.57 6.42 -4.09
CA TYR A 230 -6.68 5.47 -3.89
C TYR A 230 -7.99 5.94 -4.51
N VAL A 231 -8.44 5.31 -5.60
CA VAL A 231 -9.71 5.63 -6.30
C VAL A 231 -10.40 4.34 -6.76
N PRO A 232 -11.33 3.75 -5.97
CA PRO A 232 -11.86 2.42 -6.26
C PRO A 232 -12.54 2.22 -7.60
N ILE A 233 -13.07 3.29 -8.20
CA ILE A 233 -13.84 3.25 -9.45
C ILE A 233 -13.06 3.74 -10.67
N LEU A 234 -11.77 4.09 -10.51
CA LEU A 234 -10.95 4.60 -11.60
C LEU A 234 -10.80 3.55 -12.72
N TYR A 235 -10.39 2.33 -12.36
CA TYR A 235 -10.19 1.23 -13.30
C TYR A 235 -11.44 0.93 -14.15
N PRO A 236 -12.63 0.63 -13.59
CA PRO A 236 -13.80 0.30 -14.39
C PRO A 236 -14.33 1.49 -15.18
N ILE A 237 -14.19 2.74 -14.70
CA ILE A 237 -14.55 3.92 -15.49
C ILE A 237 -13.65 4.05 -16.72
N CYS A 238 -12.33 3.89 -16.56
CA CYS A 238 -11.40 3.88 -17.69
C CYS A 238 -11.71 2.73 -18.67
N ALA A 239 -11.96 1.52 -18.16
CA ALA A 239 -12.34 0.38 -18.97
C ALA A 239 -13.61 0.66 -19.80
N MET A 240 -14.66 1.19 -19.14
CA MET A 240 -15.90 1.59 -19.78
C MET A 240 -15.71 2.65 -20.86
N PHE A 241 -14.89 3.67 -20.63
CA PHE A 241 -14.61 4.72 -21.62
C PHE A 241 -13.93 4.14 -22.88
N LEU A 242 -12.97 3.20 -22.74
CA LEU A 242 -12.30 2.55 -23.87
C LEU A 242 -13.23 1.71 -24.77
N HIS A 243 -14.44 1.36 -24.33
CA HIS A 243 -15.46 0.78 -25.24
C HIS A 243 -16.01 1.78 -26.26
N TYR A 244 -15.87 3.10 -26.05
CA TYR A 244 -16.57 4.14 -26.80
C TYR A 244 -15.71 5.30 -27.30
N MET A 245 -14.52 5.51 -26.72
CA MET A 245 -13.62 6.63 -27.05
C MET A 245 -12.14 6.24 -26.99
N GLY A 246 -11.26 7.08 -27.54
CA GLY A 246 -9.81 6.88 -27.51
C GLY A 246 -9.19 7.01 -26.10
N PRO A 247 -7.96 6.53 -25.88
CA PRO A 247 -7.29 6.62 -24.58
C PRO A 247 -6.92 8.06 -24.19
N ASP A 248 -6.63 8.91 -25.16
CA ASP A 248 -6.45 10.37 -25.07
C ASP A 248 -7.73 11.07 -24.56
N GLU A 249 -8.87 10.76 -25.17
CA GLU A 249 -10.19 11.28 -24.78
C GLU A 249 -10.62 10.73 -23.41
N THR A 250 -10.32 9.45 -23.15
CA THR A 250 -10.53 8.79 -21.87
C THR A 250 -9.75 9.50 -20.76
N PHE A 251 -8.45 9.76 -20.97
CA PHE A 251 -7.60 10.48 -20.03
C PHE A 251 -8.13 11.88 -19.73
N ALA A 252 -8.50 12.65 -20.76
CA ALA A 252 -9.07 13.97 -20.60
C ALA A 252 -10.39 13.97 -19.80
N CYS A 253 -11.27 12.99 -20.05
CA CYS A 253 -12.47 12.76 -19.24
C CYS A 253 -12.11 12.48 -17.77
N VAL A 254 -11.20 11.52 -17.53
CA VAL A 254 -10.78 11.09 -16.19
C VAL A 254 -10.13 12.22 -15.40
N MET A 255 -9.26 13.03 -16.02
CA MET A 255 -8.63 14.19 -15.37
C MET A 255 -9.66 15.20 -14.85
N ARG A 256 -10.73 15.47 -15.61
CA ARG A 256 -11.86 16.27 -15.13
C ARG A 256 -12.59 15.61 -13.96
N LEU A 257 -12.83 14.30 -14.00
CA LEU A 257 -13.53 13.61 -12.91
C LEU A 257 -12.68 13.65 -11.63
N LEU A 258 -11.36 13.52 -11.74
CA LEU A 258 -10.42 13.65 -10.63
C LEU A 258 -10.35 15.09 -10.10
N SER A 259 -10.38 16.12 -10.95
CA SER A 259 -10.31 17.52 -10.51
C SER A 259 -11.54 18.00 -9.74
N GLN A 260 -12.65 17.25 -9.77
CA GLN A 260 -13.87 17.53 -8.98
C GLN A 260 -13.92 16.77 -7.64
N GLY A 261 -12.88 16.00 -7.30
CA GLY A 261 -12.75 15.33 -6.01
C GLY A 261 -13.92 14.39 -5.67
N ASN A 262 -14.19 14.27 -4.37
CA ASN A 262 -15.29 13.46 -3.81
C ASN A 262 -16.70 13.85 -4.32
N GLY A 263 -16.84 14.94 -5.10
CA GLY A 263 -18.07 15.25 -5.83
C GLY A 263 -18.39 14.24 -6.94
N PHE A 264 -17.37 13.60 -7.51
CA PHE A 264 -17.48 12.58 -8.55
C PHE A 264 -16.83 11.24 -8.16
N MET A 265 -15.56 11.26 -7.77
CA MET A 265 -14.80 10.05 -7.44
C MET A 265 -14.17 10.19 -6.06
N LEU A 266 -14.35 9.20 -5.19
CA LEU A 266 -13.76 9.20 -3.86
C LEU A 266 -12.26 8.89 -3.99
N GLN A 267 -11.41 9.73 -3.38
CA GLN A 267 -9.96 9.73 -3.59
C GLN A 267 -9.13 9.31 -2.35
N SER A 268 -9.79 8.71 -1.35
CA SER A 268 -9.12 8.16 -0.16
C SER A 268 -9.93 7.04 0.49
N GLU A 269 -9.24 6.13 1.18
CA GLU A 269 -9.86 5.06 1.97
C GLU A 269 -10.86 5.62 2.99
N VAL A 270 -10.49 6.71 3.68
CA VAL A 270 -11.34 7.42 4.64
C VAL A 270 -12.64 7.89 4.01
N ALA A 271 -12.60 8.43 2.79
CA ALA A 271 -13.79 8.86 2.07
C ALA A 271 -14.66 7.65 1.65
N VAL A 272 -14.05 6.53 1.29
CA VAL A 272 -14.75 5.31 0.88
C VAL A 272 -15.44 4.63 2.07
N TYR A 273 -14.74 4.53 3.21
CA TYR A 273 -15.32 4.14 4.50
C TYR A 273 -16.53 5.01 4.86
N ALA A 274 -16.33 6.34 4.92
CA ALA A 274 -17.40 7.27 5.24
C ALA A 274 -18.59 7.23 4.25
N SER A 275 -18.36 6.81 3.00
CA SER A 275 -19.42 6.63 2.01
C SER A 275 -20.29 5.38 2.28
N ALA A 276 -19.78 4.34 2.94
CA ALA A 276 -20.59 3.20 3.40
C ALA A 276 -21.54 3.63 4.53
N HIS A 277 -21.03 4.34 5.54
CA HIS A 277 -21.85 4.92 6.62
C HIS A 277 -22.86 5.94 6.10
N THR A 278 -22.45 6.81 5.17
CA THR A 278 -23.35 7.76 4.49
C THR A 278 -24.46 7.03 3.74
N SER A 279 -24.16 5.91 3.06
CA SER A 279 -25.15 5.09 2.36
C SER A 279 -26.18 4.51 3.34
N LEU A 280 -25.76 3.95 4.48
CA LEU A 280 -26.67 3.44 5.51
C LEU A 280 -27.54 4.57 6.11
N ALA A 281 -26.95 5.72 6.44
CA ALA A 281 -27.68 6.86 7.01
C ALA A 281 -28.74 7.40 6.03
N LEU A 282 -28.41 7.47 4.73
CA LEU A 282 -29.36 7.84 3.68
C LEU A 282 -30.43 6.77 3.47
N LEU A 283 -30.10 5.48 3.55
CA LEU A 283 -31.07 4.37 3.49
C LEU A 283 -32.07 4.45 4.66
N LYS A 284 -31.58 4.66 5.89
CA LYS A 284 -32.40 4.84 7.10
C LYS A 284 -33.38 6.01 6.94
N LYS A 285 -32.91 7.13 6.36
CA LYS A 285 -33.71 8.34 6.11
C LYS A 285 -34.74 8.17 4.99
N HIS A 286 -34.36 7.61 3.83
CA HIS A 286 -35.19 7.61 2.63
C HIS A 286 -35.96 6.30 2.38
N LYS A 287 -35.53 5.20 3.00
CA LYS A 287 -36.03 3.83 2.76
C LYS A 287 -36.11 3.02 4.08
N LYS A 288 -36.61 3.64 5.17
CA LYS A 288 -36.66 3.05 6.54
C LYS A 288 -37.09 1.57 6.62
N LYS A 289 -38.03 1.10 5.78
CA LYS A 289 -38.43 -0.33 5.73
C LYS A 289 -37.31 -1.28 5.30
N VAL A 290 -36.43 -0.86 4.38
CA VAL A 290 -35.25 -1.61 3.93
C VAL A 290 -34.23 -1.71 5.07
N TYR A 291 -33.91 -0.56 5.68
CA TYR A 291 -33.03 -0.48 6.85
C TYR A 291 -33.55 -1.35 8.01
N ASN A 292 -34.86 -1.31 8.30
CA ASN A 292 -35.46 -2.13 9.35
C ASN A 292 -35.33 -3.64 9.06
N LEU A 293 -35.54 -4.08 7.81
CA LEU A 293 -35.35 -5.50 7.44
C LEU A 293 -33.88 -5.90 7.58
N MET A 294 -32.96 -5.09 7.04
CA MET A 294 -31.51 -5.32 7.10
C MET A 294 -31.04 -5.45 8.56
N LYS A 295 -31.45 -4.52 9.42
CA LYS A 295 -31.17 -4.57 10.87
C LYS A 295 -31.81 -5.78 11.54
N SER A 296 -33.03 -6.17 11.16
CA SER A 296 -33.70 -7.35 11.69
C SER A 296 -33.08 -8.68 11.25
N ARG A 297 -32.42 -8.74 10.07
CA ARG A 297 -31.68 -9.93 9.62
C ARG A 297 -30.34 -10.07 10.36
N ILE A 298 -29.62 -8.97 10.54
CA ILE A 298 -28.27 -8.99 11.12
C ILE A 298 -28.33 -9.03 12.66
N GLY A 299 -29.22 -8.24 13.27
CA GLY A 299 -29.48 -8.25 14.71
C GLY A 299 -30.00 -6.90 15.21
N ASN A 300 -31.09 -6.91 15.97
CA ASN A 300 -31.74 -5.67 16.45
C ASN A 300 -30.83 -4.80 17.34
N ASN A 301 -29.89 -5.43 18.07
CA ASN A 301 -28.96 -4.76 18.97
C ASN A 301 -27.68 -4.27 18.28
N VAL A 302 -27.49 -4.57 16.99
CA VAL A 302 -26.26 -4.19 16.26
C VAL A 302 -26.21 -2.67 16.05
N SER A 303 -25.03 -2.09 16.24
CA SER A 303 -24.82 -0.65 16.07
C SER A 303 -24.95 -0.24 14.60
N ASP A 304 -25.35 1.00 14.33
CA ASP A 304 -25.39 1.53 12.97
C ASP A 304 -23.97 1.69 12.36
N GLU A 305 -22.93 1.66 13.20
CA GLU A 305 -21.54 1.60 12.75
C GLU A 305 -21.25 0.22 12.14
N LYS A 306 -21.50 -0.87 12.88
CA LYS A 306 -21.28 -2.24 12.37
C LYS A 306 -22.24 -2.61 11.22
N LEU A 307 -23.47 -2.12 11.26
CA LEU A 307 -24.46 -2.33 10.18
C LEU A 307 -24.04 -1.67 8.85
N ALA A 308 -23.15 -0.69 8.87
CA ALA A 308 -22.66 -0.05 7.65
C ALA A 308 -21.74 -0.96 6.83
N ASP A 309 -21.14 -2.00 7.45
CA ASP A 309 -20.25 -2.95 6.77
C ASP A 309 -20.94 -3.73 5.64
N VAL A 310 -22.27 -3.80 5.63
CA VAL A 310 -23.05 -4.30 4.49
C VAL A 310 -22.73 -3.50 3.21
N PHE A 311 -22.47 -2.21 3.34
CA PHE A 311 -22.11 -1.30 2.25
C PHE A 311 -20.59 -1.21 1.99
N ASN A 312 -19.75 -1.99 2.69
CA ASN A 312 -18.32 -2.05 2.35
C ASN A 312 -18.15 -2.57 0.92
N ASN A 313 -17.33 -1.86 0.15
CA ASN A 313 -17.17 -2.02 -1.30
C ASN A 313 -18.50 -2.05 -2.09
N TRP A 314 -19.47 -1.20 -1.74
CA TRP A 314 -20.71 -1.03 -2.53
C TRP A 314 -20.43 -0.63 -4.00
N ALA A 315 -19.25 -0.04 -4.27
CA ALA A 315 -18.81 0.33 -5.61
C ALA A 315 -18.79 -0.89 -6.56
N ALA A 316 -18.37 -2.07 -6.07
CA ALA A 316 -18.40 -3.31 -6.83
C ALA A 316 -19.83 -3.72 -7.24
N TRP A 317 -20.87 -3.39 -6.47
CA TRP A 317 -22.25 -3.64 -6.88
C TRP A 317 -22.58 -2.94 -8.21
N ILE A 318 -22.08 -1.73 -8.41
CA ILE A 318 -22.31 -0.97 -9.66
C ILE A 318 -21.30 -1.39 -10.73
N PHE A 319 -20.00 -1.38 -10.41
CA PHE A 319 -18.93 -1.46 -11.42
C PHE A 319 -18.36 -2.87 -11.65
N LYS A 320 -18.81 -3.90 -10.92
CA LYS A 320 -18.41 -5.31 -11.15
C LYS A 320 -19.61 -6.22 -11.38
N TYR A 321 -20.69 -6.05 -10.61
CA TYR A 321 -21.81 -6.99 -10.59
C TYR A 321 -23.05 -6.57 -11.39
N LEU A 322 -23.28 -5.26 -11.58
CA LEU A 322 -24.43 -4.79 -12.37
C LEU A 322 -24.20 -5.06 -13.87
N PRO A 323 -25.14 -5.67 -14.61
CA PRO A 323 -24.93 -6.01 -16.01
C PRO A 323 -24.63 -4.78 -16.88
N PHE A 324 -23.69 -4.94 -17.84
CA PHE A 324 -23.13 -3.85 -18.64
C PHE A 324 -24.17 -2.87 -19.24
N PRO A 325 -25.34 -3.30 -19.79
CA PRO A 325 -26.35 -2.36 -20.29
C PRO A 325 -26.92 -1.41 -19.23
N TYR A 326 -27.07 -1.87 -17.99
CA TYR A 326 -27.54 -1.05 -16.87
C TYR A 326 -26.44 -0.09 -16.42
N LEU A 327 -25.20 -0.59 -16.34
CA LEU A 327 -24.03 0.19 -15.95
C LEU A 327 -23.74 1.35 -16.92
N VAL A 328 -23.81 1.12 -18.23
CA VAL A 328 -23.71 2.17 -19.27
C VAL A 328 -24.75 3.28 -19.07
N ARG A 329 -25.98 2.90 -18.70
CA ARG A 329 -27.08 3.85 -18.42
C ARG A 329 -26.96 4.56 -17.07
N VAL A 330 -26.30 3.94 -16.10
CA VAL A 330 -25.86 4.60 -14.87
C VAL A 330 -24.77 5.63 -15.18
N MET A 331 -23.80 5.31 -16.05
CA MET A 331 -22.74 6.22 -16.48
C MET A 331 -23.28 7.48 -17.18
N ASP A 332 -24.23 7.34 -18.11
CA ASP A 332 -24.90 8.49 -18.75
C ASP A 332 -25.45 9.51 -17.73
N CYS A 333 -25.92 9.03 -16.57
CA CYS A 333 -26.42 9.88 -15.49
C CYS A 333 -25.31 10.36 -14.54
N PHE A 334 -24.33 9.50 -14.25
CA PHE A 334 -23.19 9.80 -13.37
C PHE A 334 -22.37 10.98 -13.88
N LEU A 335 -22.04 11.04 -15.17
CA LEU A 335 -21.24 12.13 -15.76
C LEU A 335 -21.90 13.52 -15.63
N VAL A 336 -23.22 13.58 -15.38
CA VAL A 336 -23.98 14.82 -15.16
C VAL A 336 -24.21 15.13 -13.67
N GLU A 337 -24.25 14.10 -12.82
CA GLU A 337 -24.75 14.22 -11.45
C GLU A 337 -23.74 13.90 -10.34
N GLY A 338 -22.59 13.32 -10.70
CA GLY A 338 -21.51 12.92 -9.82
C GLY A 338 -21.86 11.77 -8.88
N HIS A 339 -21.08 11.64 -7.81
CA HIS A 339 -21.16 10.60 -6.78
C HIS A 339 -22.58 10.42 -6.21
N LYS A 340 -23.34 11.53 -6.15
CA LYS A 340 -24.76 11.54 -5.77
C LYS A 340 -25.61 10.55 -6.58
N MET A 341 -25.33 10.34 -7.86
CA MET A 341 -26.08 9.38 -8.68
C MET A 341 -25.73 7.95 -8.29
N LEU A 342 -24.45 7.64 -8.03
CA LEU A 342 -24.04 6.33 -7.55
C LEU A 342 -24.75 5.98 -6.24
N LEU A 343 -24.80 6.91 -5.27
CA LEU A 343 -25.56 6.72 -4.03
C LEU A 343 -27.07 6.50 -4.27
N ARG A 344 -27.69 7.15 -5.27
CA ARG A 344 -29.09 6.84 -5.66
C ARG A 344 -29.23 5.42 -6.18
N VAL A 345 -28.26 4.92 -6.94
CA VAL A 345 -28.24 3.54 -7.45
C VAL A 345 -28.08 2.56 -6.30
N VAL A 346 -27.08 2.72 -5.42
CA VAL A 346 -26.87 1.89 -4.21
C VAL A 346 -28.15 1.72 -3.38
N LEU A 347 -28.80 2.84 -3.03
CA LEU A 347 -30.06 2.83 -2.27
C LEU A 347 -31.23 2.20 -3.04
N SER A 348 -31.16 2.19 -4.37
CA SER A 348 -32.17 1.55 -5.23
C SER A 348 -31.92 0.05 -5.36
N LEU A 349 -30.68 -0.41 -5.47
CA LEU A 349 -30.29 -1.82 -5.47
C LEU A 349 -30.68 -2.49 -4.13
N ALA A 350 -30.35 -1.86 -2.99
CA ALA A 350 -30.81 -2.32 -1.68
C ALA A 350 -32.35 -2.33 -1.54
N TYR A 351 -33.07 -1.41 -2.22
CA TYR A 351 -34.53 -1.43 -2.26
C TYR A 351 -35.09 -2.55 -3.16
N ILE A 352 -34.40 -2.94 -4.22
CA ILE A 352 -34.76 -4.07 -5.08
C ILE A 352 -34.54 -5.39 -4.33
N TRP A 353 -33.40 -5.56 -3.65
CA TRP A 353 -33.16 -6.69 -2.73
C TRP A 353 -34.28 -6.83 -1.70
N TYR A 354 -34.67 -5.75 -1.02
CA TYR A 354 -35.80 -5.76 -0.08
C TYR A 354 -37.12 -6.17 -0.73
N LYS A 355 -37.34 -5.85 -2.01
CA LYS A 355 -38.57 -6.19 -2.72
C LYS A 355 -38.62 -7.65 -3.17
N GLU A 356 -37.47 -8.21 -3.53
CA GLU A 356 -37.32 -9.59 -3.99
C GLU A 356 -37.17 -10.56 -2.81
N LYS A 357 -36.10 -10.39 -2.03
CA LYS A 357 -35.72 -11.27 -0.92
C LYS A 357 -36.48 -11.01 0.37
N GLY A 358 -37.12 -9.85 0.54
CA GLY A 358 -37.68 -9.41 1.83
C GLY A 358 -38.88 -10.19 2.37
N LYS A 359 -39.39 -11.19 1.63
CA LYS A 359 -40.37 -12.18 2.10
C LYS A 359 -39.83 -13.61 2.15
N GLN A 360 -38.61 -13.84 1.67
CA GLN A 360 -37.98 -15.15 1.66
C GLN A 360 -37.65 -15.56 3.11
N GLN A 361 -37.93 -16.82 3.43
CA GLN A 361 -37.51 -17.41 4.71
C GLN A 361 -35.98 -17.51 4.75
N LEU A 362 -35.41 -17.27 5.92
CA LEU A 362 -33.97 -17.39 6.14
C LEU A 362 -33.60 -18.88 6.32
N PRO A 363 -32.37 -19.29 5.94
CA PRO A 363 -31.86 -20.62 6.25
C PRO A 363 -31.93 -20.97 7.75
N ALA A 364 -32.10 -22.25 8.09
CA ALA A 364 -32.31 -22.67 9.48
C ALA A 364 -31.08 -22.40 10.39
N ASP A 365 -29.88 -22.52 9.83
CA ASP A 365 -28.59 -22.21 10.45
C ASP A 365 -28.36 -20.70 10.65
N PHE A 366 -29.07 -19.84 9.91
CA PHE A 366 -28.85 -18.40 9.89
C PHE A 366 -29.00 -17.74 11.27
N ALA A 367 -29.82 -18.30 12.17
CA ALA A 367 -29.98 -17.77 13.52
C ALA A 367 -28.66 -17.83 14.34
N GLY A 368 -27.90 -18.93 14.21
CA GLY A 368 -26.68 -19.19 14.98
C GLY A 368 -25.44 -18.44 14.50
N LYS A 369 -25.46 -17.88 13.28
CA LYS A 369 -24.32 -17.16 12.68
C LYS A 369 -23.91 -15.92 13.46
N SER A 370 -22.62 -15.60 13.42
CA SER A 370 -22.06 -14.35 13.93
C SER A 370 -22.63 -13.12 13.22
N VAL A 371 -22.36 -11.93 13.76
CA VAL A 371 -22.81 -10.67 13.14
C VAL A 371 -22.13 -10.45 11.77
N ASP A 372 -20.86 -10.82 11.64
CA ASP A 372 -20.09 -10.71 10.41
C ASP A 372 -20.62 -11.65 9.31
N GLU A 373 -20.79 -12.94 9.61
CA GLU A 373 -21.39 -13.90 8.67
C GLU A 373 -22.81 -13.49 8.22
N LYS A 374 -23.59 -12.84 9.09
CA LYS A 374 -24.92 -12.30 8.75
C LYS A 374 -24.83 -11.05 7.86
N ILE A 375 -23.81 -10.21 8.05
CA ILE A 375 -23.52 -9.05 7.19
C ILE A 375 -23.10 -9.54 5.79
N ASP A 376 -22.21 -10.53 5.74
CA ASP A 376 -21.70 -11.10 4.50
C ASP A 376 -22.82 -11.79 3.72
N PHE A 377 -23.64 -12.63 4.36
CA PHE A 377 -24.83 -13.23 3.75
C PHE A 377 -25.79 -12.19 3.14
N VAL A 378 -26.05 -11.08 3.84
CA VAL A 378 -26.91 -10.01 3.31
C VAL A 378 -26.23 -9.26 2.15
N ARG A 379 -24.91 -9.08 2.19
CA ARG A 379 -24.13 -8.51 1.08
C ARG A 379 -24.21 -9.40 -0.16
N ASP A 380 -24.08 -10.71 0.01
CA ASP A 380 -24.13 -11.69 -1.08
C ASP A 380 -25.52 -11.83 -1.68
N GLU A 381 -26.59 -11.83 -0.85
CA GLU A 381 -27.97 -11.73 -1.36
C GLU A 381 -28.20 -10.46 -2.20
N ILE A 382 -27.60 -9.33 -1.81
CA ILE A 382 -27.67 -8.08 -2.59
C ILE A 382 -26.91 -8.25 -3.90
N ILE A 383 -25.68 -8.79 -3.88
CA ILE A 383 -24.86 -9.02 -5.07
C ILE A 383 -25.58 -9.94 -6.07
N GLN A 384 -26.18 -11.04 -5.61
CA GLN A 384 -26.98 -11.94 -6.46
C GLN A 384 -28.13 -11.18 -7.16
N VAL A 385 -28.93 -10.42 -6.40
CA VAL A 385 -30.05 -9.63 -6.95
C VAL A 385 -29.56 -8.54 -7.92
N VAL A 386 -28.33 -8.04 -7.75
CA VAL A 386 -27.70 -7.07 -8.64
C VAL A 386 -27.24 -7.71 -9.95
N GLN A 387 -26.66 -8.91 -9.90
CA GLN A 387 -26.26 -9.70 -11.08
C GLN A 387 -27.47 -10.13 -11.91
N ASP A 388 -28.50 -10.70 -11.27
CA ASP A 388 -29.74 -11.12 -11.94
C ASP A 388 -30.55 -9.93 -12.50
N CYS A 389 -30.41 -8.77 -11.85
CA CYS A 389 -31.13 -7.53 -12.10
C CYS A 389 -32.61 -7.73 -12.50
N PRO A 390 -33.50 -8.15 -11.57
CA PRO A 390 -34.87 -8.59 -11.85
C PRO A 390 -35.85 -7.45 -12.23
N ILE A 391 -35.36 -6.31 -12.72
CA ILE A 391 -36.16 -5.18 -13.22
C ILE A 391 -35.55 -4.58 -14.48
N SER A 392 -36.34 -3.88 -15.30
CA SER A 392 -35.80 -3.18 -16.47
C SER A 392 -34.97 -1.93 -16.12
N ILE A 393 -34.02 -1.57 -16.99
CA ILE A 393 -33.17 -0.36 -16.90
C ILE A 393 -34.00 0.89 -16.59
N SER A 394 -35.05 1.12 -17.38
CA SER A 394 -35.95 2.27 -17.18
C SER A 394 -36.61 2.29 -15.80
N THR A 395 -36.87 1.11 -15.20
CA THR A 395 -37.41 0.99 -13.83
C THR A 395 -36.32 1.27 -12.79
N LEU A 396 -35.07 0.82 -12.99
CA LEU A 396 -33.95 1.14 -12.10
C LEU A 396 -33.75 2.66 -11.99
N LEU A 397 -33.68 3.35 -13.14
CA LEU A 397 -33.54 4.82 -13.18
C LEU A 397 -34.75 5.55 -12.60
N ASP A 398 -35.97 5.02 -12.77
CA ASP A 398 -37.16 5.56 -12.10
C ASP A 398 -37.06 5.43 -10.57
N ILE A 399 -36.59 4.30 -10.03
CA ILE A 399 -36.38 4.15 -8.57
C ILE A 399 -35.32 5.14 -8.10
N CYS A 400 -34.17 5.24 -8.79
CA CYS A 400 -33.07 6.15 -8.46
C CYS A 400 -33.55 7.61 -8.39
N THR A 401 -34.33 8.04 -9.38
CA THR A 401 -34.83 9.42 -9.48
C THR A 401 -36.03 9.69 -8.57
N SER A 402 -36.80 8.67 -8.19
CA SER A 402 -37.93 8.80 -7.25
C SER A 402 -37.53 9.24 -5.84
N ILE A 403 -36.25 9.11 -5.46
CA ILE A 403 -35.74 9.53 -4.14
C ILE A 403 -35.77 11.07 -4.07
N ARG A 404 -36.86 11.59 -3.47
CA ARG A 404 -37.09 13.03 -3.23
C ARG A 404 -36.19 13.56 -2.11
N ASN A 405 -35.94 14.87 -2.12
CA ASN A 405 -35.15 15.61 -1.11
C ASN A 405 -33.72 15.08 -0.88
N PHE A 406 -33.17 14.36 -1.86
CA PHE A 406 -31.80 13.85 -1.87
C PHE A 406 -30.81 14.96 -2.29
N LYS A 407 -30.63 15.94 -1.39
CA LYS A 407 -29.79 17.13 -1.60
C LYS A 407 -28.30 16.78 -1.46
N PHE A 408 -27.48 17.32 -2.36
CA PHE A 408 -26.01 17.12 -2.32
C PHE A 408 -25.40 17.61 -1.00
N SER A 409 -25.82 18.77 -0.47
CA SER A 409 -25.36 19.27 0.83
C SER A 409 -25.67 18.35 2.01
N THR A 410 -26.74 17.55 1.96
CA THR A 410 -27.02 16.54 2.99
C THR A 410 -26.03 15.37 2.91
N ILE A 411 -25.67 14.97 1.69
CA ILE A 411 -24.68 13.91 1.44
C ILE A 411 -23.31 14.40 1.90
N GLN A 412 -22.87 15.57 1.46
CA GLN A 412 -21.58 16.17 1.83
C GLN A 412 -21.45 16.34 3.34
N ARG A 413 -22.50 16.82 4.04
CA ARG A 413 -22.49 16.94 5.50
C ARG A 413 -22.33 15.58 6.20
N LEU A 414 -23.07 14.55 5.78
CA LEU A 414 -22.94 13.20 6.35
C LEU A 414 -21.57 12.58 6.04
N GLN A 415 -21.08 12.78 4.82
CA GLN A 415 -19.77 12.32 4.37
C GLN A 415 -18.67 12.93 5.25
N SER A 416 -18.63 14.26 5.40
CA SER A 416 -17.65 14.94 6.27
C SER A 416 -17.79 14.56 7.75
N GLU A 417 -19.01 14.35 8.24
CA GLU A 417 -19.29 13.89 9.61
C GLU A 417 -18.68 12.49 9.87
N PHE A 418 -18.90 11.52 8.98
CA PHE A 418 -18.33 10.18 9.11
C PHE A 418 -16.82 10.13 8.78
N GLU A 419 -16.32 10.95 7.85
CA GLU A 419 -14.89 11.08 7.60
C GLU A 419 -14.16 11.66 8.81
N SER A 420 -14.72 12.67 9.49
CA SER A 420 -14.17 13.20 10.74
C SER A 420 -14.15 12.10 11.79
N LYS A 421 -15.30 11.49 12.11
CA LYS A 421 -15.38 10.43 13.12
C LYS A 421 -14.40 9.28 12.83
N HIS A 422 -14.20 8.92 11.56
CA HIS A 422 -13.24 7.88 11.19
C HIS A 422 -11.78 8.33 11.32
N ARG A 423 -11.44 9.57 10.97
CA ARG A 423 -10.12 10.16 11.27
C ARG A 423 -9.87 10.24 12.77
N ASP A 424 -10.87 10.67 13.54
CA ASP A 424 -10.79 10.72 15.00
C ASP A 424 -10.57 9.32 15.58
N ARG A 425 -11.27 8.29 15.05
CA ARG A 425 -11.04 6.88 15.44
C ARG A 425 -9.68 6.37 14.99
N ILE A 426 -9.22 6.65 13.75
CA ILE A 426 -7.88 6.25 13.28
C ILE A 426 -6.79 6.96 14.07
N ASN A 427 -6.97 8.22 14.44
CA ASN A 427 -6.01 8.99 15.24
C ASN A 427 -6.00 8.52 16.70
N PHE A 428 -7.14 8.11 17.25
CA PHE A 428 -7.23 7.48 18.56
C PHE A 428 -6.67 6.05 18.56
N GLU A 429 -6.97 5.26 17.54
CA GLU A 429 -6.34 3.95 17.33
C GLU A 429 -4.85 4.09 17.07
N ARG A 430 -4.41 5.13 16.34
CA ARG A 430 -3.00 5.42 16.09
C ARG A 430 -2.32 5.91 17.34
N SER A 431 -2.91 6.78 18.17
CA SER A 431 -2.29 7.16 19.44
C SER A 431 -2.22 5.95 20.39
N MET A 432 -3.25 5.10 20.43
CA MET A 432 -3.22 3.81 21.13
C MET A 432 -2.21 2.79 20.54
N ARG A 433 -1.88 2.89 19.25
CA ARG A 433 -0.83 2.09 18.56
C ARG A 433 0.54 2.79 18.55
N GLU A 434 0.64 4.06 18.85
CA GLU A 434 1.91 4.75 19.14
C GLU A 434 2.35 4.42 20.57
N HIS A 435 1.42 3.97 21.42
CA HIS A 435 1.69 3.18 22.63
C HIS A 435 1.91 1.66 22.37
N LYS A 436 1.95 1.21 21.10
CA LYS A 436 2.29 -0.15 20.66
C LYS A 436 3.05 -0.13 19.32
N SER A 437 4.29 0.37 19.35
CA SER A 437 5.13 0.61 18.17
C SER A 437 4.92 -0.41 17.04
N PRO A 438 4.61 0.03 15.81
CA PRO A 438 4.69 -0.85 14.65
C PRO A 438 6.17 -1.12 14.36
N MET A 439 6.55 -2.41 14.30
CA MET A 439 7.90 -2.88 14.00
C MET A 439 8.57 -2.02 12.92
N ARG A 440 9.54 -1.21 13.33
CA ARG A 440 10.46 -0.57 12.41
C ARG A 440 11.44 -1.64 11.93
N THR A 441 11.59 -1.78 10.62
CA THR A 441 12.52 -2.73 10.01
C THR A 441 13.92 -2.51 10.57
N MET A 442 14.37 -3.39 11.47
CA MET A 442 15.73 -3.35 11.98
C MET A 442 16.67 -3.96 10.96
N TYR A 443 17.81 -3.30 10.76
CA TYR A 443 18.86 -3.74 9.85
C TYR A 443 19.96 -4.56 10.58
N THR A 444 19.81 -4.75 11.89
CA THR A 444 20.76 -5.44 12.78
C THR A 444 20.03 -6.39 13.74
N GLN A 445 20.78 -7.33 14.31
CA GLN A 445 20.28 -8.24 15.34
C GLN A 445 20.08 -7.50 16.67
N ALA A 446 19.01 -7.86 17.39
CA ALA A 446 18.75 -7.39 18.75
C ALA A 446 19.90 -7.74 19.71
N PHE A 447 20.10 -6.92 20.74
CA PHE A 447 21.10 -7.20 21.78
C PHE A 447 20.62 -8.28 22.76
N ASP A 448 21.55 -9.10 23.25
CA ASP A 448 21.25 -10.10 24.27
C ASP A 448 21.06 -9.46 25.66
N SER A 449 20.04 -9.92 26.39
CA SER A 449 19.77 -9.47 27.76
C SER A 449 19.30 -10.62 28.65
N VAL A 450 19.58 -10.51 29.94
CA VAL A 450 19.06 -11.40 31.00
C VAL A 450 17.79 -10.80 31.64
N ILE A 451 17.49 -9.53 31.32
CA ILE A 451 16.34 -8.80 31.86
C ILE A 451 15.11 -8.89 30.94
N ILE A 452 15.33 -8.75 29.63
CA ILE A 452 14.31 -8.71 28.58
C ILE A 452 14.65 -9.73 27.49
N ASP A 453 13.65 -10.11 26.70
CA ASP A 453 13.85 -10.98 25.54
C ASP A 453 14.24 -10.19 24.26
N SER A 454 14.37 -10.93 23.16
CA SER A 454 14.74 -10.41 21.84
C SER A 454 13.66 -9.51 21.21
N GLU A 455 12.38 -9.71 21.56
CA GLU A 455 11.27 -8.92 21.00
C GLU A 455 11.22 -7.54 21.66
N VAL A 456 11.31 -7.49 22.99
CA VAL A 456 11.43 -6.24 23.75
C VAL A 456 12.72 -5.49 23.40
N ALA A 457 13.85 -6.20 23.26
CA ALA A 457 15.12 -5.59 22.82
C ALA A 457 15.00 -4.98 21.40
N SER A 458 14.27 -5.64 20.50
CA SER A 458 14.01 -5.15 19.14
C SER A 458 13.20 -3.86 19.12
N GLU A 459 12.10 -3.78 19.88
CA GLU A 459 11.26 -2.57 19.91
C GLU A 459 11.95 -1.36 20.57
N LEU A 460 12.82 -1.61 21.56
CA LEU A 460 13.68 -0.57 22.13
C LEU A 460 14.69 -0.04 21.10
N MET A 461 15.35 -0.93 20.36
CA MET A 461 16.29 -0.56 19.29
C MET A 461 15.60 0.19 18.14
N GLY A 462 14.42 -0.25 17.71
CA GLY A 462 13.62 0.46 16.71
C GLY A 462 13.25 1.89 17.13
N SER A 463 13.21 2.15 18.44
CA SER A 463 12.83 3.45 19.02
C SER A 463 13.98 4.44 19.18
N PHE A 464 15.23 4.01 19.01
CA PHE A 464 16.41 4.89 19.00
C PHE A 464 16.37 5.92 17.85
N PRO A 465 17.14 7.03 17.96
CA PRO A 465 17.38 7.94 16.85
C PRO A 465 17.90 7.21 15.60
N SER A 466 17.45 7.61 14.41
CA SER A 466 17.71 6.87 13.16
C SER A 466 19.19 6.65 12.85
N ARG A 467 20.08 7.53 13.34
CA ARG A 467 21.54 7.40 13.21
C ARG A 467 22.13 6.16 13.90
N PHE A 468 21.35 5.44 14.70
CA PHE A 468 21.76 4.25 15.46
C PHE A 468 21.03 2.96 15.09
N GLN A 469 20.16 3.00 14.07
CA GLN A 469 19.43 1.81 13.60
C GLN A 469 20.32 0.77 12.90
N LEU A 470 21.63 1.02 12.86
CA LEU A 470 22.69 0.12 12.37
C LEU A 470 23.68 -0.28 13.48
N GLU A 471 23.48 0.14 14.73
CA GLU A 471 24.35 -0.18 15.87
C GLU A 471 23.59 -1.09 16.86
N THR A 472 24.22 -2.20 17.26
CA THR A 472 23.71 -3.06 18.34
C THR A 472 24.40 -2.65 19.66
N PRO A 473 23.64 -2.27 20.71
CA PRO A 473 24.22 -1.86 22.00
C PRO A 473 24.95 -3.00 22.76
N VAL A 474 25.95 -2.66 23.57
CA VAL A 474 26.89 -3.61 24.23
C VAL A 474 26.84 -3.52 25.76
N LEU A 475 27.09 -4.57 26.56
CA LEU A 475 27.08 -4.42 28.02
C LEU A 475 28.29 -3.62 28.57
N VAL A 476 28.05 -2.51 29.30
CA VAL A 476 29.09 -1.70 29.98
C VAL A 476 29.09 -1.79 31.51
N PHE A 477 27.90 -1.85 32.12
CA PHE A 477 27.74 -1.96 33.57
C PHE A 477 26.59 -2.90 33.93
N ARG A 478 26.79 -3.72 34.96
CA ARG A 478 25.84 -4.70 35.50
C ARG A 478 26.00 -4.81 37.03
N LEU A 479 24.95 -4.49 37.81
CA LEU A 479 25.02 -4.52 39.29
C LEU A 479 25.56 -5.85 39.87
N SER A 480 25.17 -6.99 39.32
CA SER A 480 25.60 -8.31 39.82
C SER A 480 27.09 -8.60 39.65
N GLU A 481 27.79 -7.85 38.78
CA GLU A 481 29.22 -8.01 38.50
C GLU A 481 30.05 -6.82 38.99
N ASN A 482 29.46 -5.62 39.01
CA ASN A 482 30.16 -4.38 39.31
C ASN A 482 29.82 -3.79 40.68
N GLY A 483 28.89 -4.41 41.42
CA GLY A 483 28.44 -3.92 42.71
C GLY A 483 27.49 -2.72 42.62
N VAL A 484 27.15 -2.17 43.78
CA VAL A 484 26.08 -1.16 43.91
C VAL A 484 26.61 0.28 44.06
N SER A 485 27.91 0.53 43.94
CA SER A 485 28.46 1.88 44.16
C SER A 485 28.24 2.83 42.99
N PHE A 486 27.74 4.04 43.28
CA PHE A 486 27.68 5.13 42.28
C PHE A 486 29.07 5.48 41.72
N THR A 487 30.14 5.39 42.51
CA THR A 487 31.52 5.64 42.05
C THR A 487 31.97 4.63 40.99
N GLN A 488 31.65 3.34 41.19
CA GLN A 488 31.96 2.29 40.21
C GLN A 488 31.11 2.42 38.95
N LEU A 489 29.85 2.83 39.09
CA LEU A 489 28.98 3.16 37.96
C LEU A 489 29.58 4.28 37.11
N TRP A 490 29.87 5.44 37.71
CA TRP A 490 30.42 6.60 36.98
C TRP A 490 31.73 6.29 36.27
N ASN A 491 32.65 5.57 36.93
CA ASN A 491 33.91 5.13 36.30
C ASN A 491 33.72 4.23 35.06
N LYS A 492 32.54 3.61 34.88
CA LYS A 492 32.19 2.78 33.73
C LYS A 492 31.40 3.52 32.66
N VAL A 493 30.47 4.41 33.03
CA VAL A 493 29.53 5.03 32.08
C VAL A 493 29.95 6.42 31.60
N ASP A 494 30.90 7.09 32.25
CA ASP A 494 31.36 8.43 31.85
C ASP A 494 32.05 8.45 30.47
N VAL A 495 32.55 7.30 30.00
CA VAL A 495 33.12 7.15 28.65
C VAL A 495 32.06 6.94 27.56
N THR A 496 30.77 6.84 27.94
CA THR A 496 29.66 6.66 27.00
C THR A 496 29.02 8.00 26.67
N GLU A 497 28.77 8.24 25.38
CA GLU A 497 28.08 9.44 24.91
C GLU A 497 26.56 9.32 25.14
N GLN A 498 26.02 8.10 25.12
CA GLN A 498 24.59 7.80 25.24
C GLN A 498 24.39 6.40 25.84
N SER A 499 23.29 6.19 26.54
CA SER A 499 23.04 4.91 27.22
C SER A 499 21.58 4.45 27.20
N LEU A 500 21.34 3.17 26.88
CA LEU A 500 20.13 2.49 27.31
C LEU A 500 20.33 1.96 28.73
N ILE A 501 19.36 2.25 29.61
CA ILE A 501 19.24 1.77 30.98
C ILE A 501 18.08 0.77 31.04
N ILE A 502 18.34 -0.43 31.56
CA ILE A 502 17.34 -1.49 31.79
C ILE A 502 17.36 -1.87 33.26
N ILE A 503 16.20 -1.84 33.92
CA ILE A 503 16.00 -2.08 35.36
C ILE A 503 14.97 -3.19 35.57
N ARG A 504 15.27 -4.13 36.48
CA ARG A 504 14.29 -5.11 37.01
C ARG A 504 14.03 -4.85 38.49
N SER A 505 12.75 -4.67 38.87
CA SER A 505 12.30 -4.53 40.26
C SER A 505 12.35 -5.88 41.01
N THR A 506 12.39 -5.86 42.35
CA THR A 506 12.20 -7.08 43.16
C THR A 506 10.86 -7.78 42.97
N LYS A 507 9.87 -7.15 42.31
CA LYS A 507 8.57 -7.74 41.99
C LYS A 507 8.46 -8.20 40.54
N GLY A 508 9.59 -8.21 39.82
CA GLY A 508 9.67 -8.64 38.43
C GLY A 508 9.01 -7.66 37.45
N ASP A 509 8.89 -6.38 37.82
CA ASP A 509 8.53 -5.32 36.86
C ASP A 509 9.80 -4.88 36.13
N VAL A 510 9.74 -4.76 34.81
CA VAL A 510 10.86 -4.30 33.99
C VAL A 510 10.55 -2.92 33.42
N PHE A 511 11.50 -2.00 33.55
CA PHE A 511 11.39 -0.64 33.06
C PHE A 511 12.77 -0.02 32.85
N GLY A 512 12.83 1.16 32.24
CA GLY A 512 14.10 1.78 31.93
C GLY A 512 13.98 3.09 31.20
N ALA A 513 15.11 3.52 30.63
CA ALA A 513 15.19 4.75 29.87
C ALA A 513 16.30 4.69 28.83
N TYR A 514 16.12 5.40 27.73
CA TYR A 514 17.19 5.79 26.83
C TYR A 514 17.60 7.23 27.12
N CYS A 515 18.90 7.42 27.30
CA CYS A 515 19.53 8.67 27.68
C CYS A 515 20.40 9.19 26.54
N SER A 516 20.05 10.38 26.02
CA SER A 516 20.62 10.94 24.79
C SER A 516 21.94 11.71 24.95
N ALA A 517 22.49 11.76 26.16
CA ALA A 517 23.66 12.56 26.53
C ALA A 517 24.60 11.83 27.50
N SER A 518 25.84 12.32 27.63
CA SER A 518 26.87 11.65 28.41
C SER A 518 26.66 11.89 29.90
N TRP A 519 26.75 10.84 30.71
CA TRP A 519 26.72 10.98 32.16
C TRP A 519 27.87 11.82 32.71
N SER A 520 28.94 12.06 31.92
CA SER A 520 30.04 12.97 32.25
C SER A 520 29.65 14.45 32.25
N GLU A 521 28.53 14.85 31.62
CA GLU A 521 27.97 16.22 31.66
C GLU A 521 27.51 16.61 33.08
N ARG A 522 27.05 15.61 33.85
CA ARG A 522 27.71 15.20 35.12
C ARG A 522 28.49 16.31 35.82
N ASN A 523 29.67 16.57 35.29
CA ASN A 523 30.75 17.31 35.92
C ASN A 523 30.89 18.75 35.43
N ASP A 524 30.19 19.20 34.38
CA ASP A 524 30.32 20.59 33.89
C ASP A 524 29.78 21.58 34.94
N ILE A 525 30.64 22.43 35.47
CA ILE A 525 30.29 23.41 36.52
C ILE A 525 29.63 24.66 35.92
N ARG A 526 29.94 25.01 34.67
CA ARG A 526 29.41 26.20 33.99
C ARG A 526 27.95 25.99 33.62
N GLU A 527 27.63 24.84 33.03
CA GLU A 527 26.26 24.52 32.61
C GLU A 527 25.35 24.25 33.82
N ARG A 528 25.87 23.55 34.85
CA ARG A 528 25.14 23.31 36.10
C ARG A 528 24.78 24.56 36.91
N SER A 529 25.37 25.72 36.60
CA SER A 529 24.95 27.01 37.18
C SER A 529 23.60 27.51 36.63
N ARG A 530 23.18 27.04 35.45
CA ARG A 530 21.93 27.43 34.78
C ARG A 530 20.80 26.44 35.03
N THR A 531 21.11 25.15 35.03
CA THR A 531 20.16 24.05 35.31
C THR A 531 20.91 22.82 35.78
N ARG A 532 20.32 22.04 36.70
CA ARG A 532 20.88 20.73 37.09
C ARG A 532 20.62 19.62 36.07
N TYR A 533 19.82 19.91 35.04
CA TYR A 533 19.37 18.95 34.05
C TYR A 533 20.14 19.11 32.73
N PHE A 534 20.48 17.98 32.11
CA PHE A 534 21.17 17.87 30.83
C PHE A 534 20.47 16.81 29.96
N GLY A 535 20.95 16.61 28.72
CA GLY A 535 20.30 15.76 27.73
C GLY A 535 19.36 16.49 26.76
N THR A 536 18.83 15.74 25.79
CA THR A 536 18.00 16.27 24.69
C THR A 536 16.62 15.60 24.63
N GLY A 537 15.73 16.17 23.81
CA GLY A 537 14.40 15.62 23.50
C GLY A 537 14.39 14.25 22.80
N GLU A 538 15.54 13.67 22.49
CA GLU A 538 15.65 12.29 22.01
C GLU A 538 15.62 11.24 23.14
N SER A 539 15.79 11.65 24.40
CA SER A 539 15.63 10.76 25.55
C SER A 539 14.19 10.24 25.65
N PHE A 540 14.02 9.02 26.16
CA PHE A 540 12.70 8.43 26.42
C PHE A 540 12.73 7.49 27.64
N VAL A 541 11.59 7.31 28.30
CA VAL A 541 11.40 6.30 29.36
C VAL A 541 10.47 5.19 28.88
N TRP A 542 10.56 4.01 29.47
CA TRP A 542 9.76 2.87 29.05
C TRP A 542 9.50 1.88 30.19
N PHE A 543 8.45 1.08 30.05
CA PHE A 543 8.17 -0.08 30.91
C PHE A 543 7.56 -1.23 30.09
N GLU A 544 7.74 -2.47 30.57
CA GLU A 544 7.21 -3.67 29.94
C GLU A 544 5.72 -3.88 30.31
N ASP A 545 4.83 -3.99 29.32
CA ASP A 545 3.44 -4.37 29.58
C ASP A 545 3.32 -5.90 29.69
N LYS A 546 3.05 -6.36 30.91
CA LYS A 546 2.93 -7.80 31.26
C LYS A 546 1.82 -8.56 30.52
N ASN A 547 0.87 -7.88 29.89
CA ASN A 547 -0.19 -8.51 29.08
C ASN A 547 0.20 -8.61 27.60
N LEU A 548 1.17 -7.81 27.15
CA LEU A 548 1.58 -7.70 25.76
C LEU A 548 2.96 -8.30 25.49
N GLY A 549 3.83 -8.40 26.51
CA GLY A 549 5.22 -8.82 26.35
C GLY A 549 6.07 -7.79 25.59
N LEU A 550 5.68 -6.52 25.59
CA LEU A 550 6.28 -5.47 24.76
C LEU A 550 6.53 -4.18 25.57
N PRO A 551 7.53 -3.36 25.20
CA PRO A 551 7.84 -2.11 25.89
C PRO A 551 6.87 -0.99 25.45
N ILE A 552 6.22 -0.35 26.43
CA ILE A 552 5.51 0.91 26.23
C ILE A 552 6.52 2.05 26.40
N ILE A 553 6.65 2.91 25.39
CA ILE A 553 7.71 3.91 25.28
C ILE A 553 7.12 5.32 25.32
N HIS A 554 7.58 6.13 26.28
CA HIS A 554 7.19 7.52 26.48
C HIS A 554 8.36 8.45 26.11
N LYS A 555 8.23 9.12 24.97
CA LYS A 555 9.21 10.10 24.46
C LYS A 555 8.95 11.49 25.05
N TRP A 556 9.84 12.45 24.79
CA TRP A 556 9.67 13.83 25.24
C TRP A 556 8.31 14.41 24.80
N ALA A 557 7.57 15.01 25.73
CA ALA A 557 6.25 15.59 25.47
C ALA A 557 6.29 16.67 24.37
N GLY A 558 7.39 17.43 24.28
CA GLY A 558 7.60 18.43 23.23
C GLY A 558 7.77 17.86 21.82
N GLN A 559 8.03 16.55 21.66
CA GLN A 559 8.14 15.93 20.33
C GLN A 559 6.80 15.88 19.57
N SER A 560 5.67 15.89 20.30
CA SER A 560 4.32 15.81 19.74
C SER A 560 3.46 17.04 20.06
N SER A 561 4.06 18.12 20.56
CA SER A 561 3.38 19.37 20.91
C SER A 561 3.42 20.36 19.75
N ASP A 562 2.33 21.10 19.53
CA ASP A 562 2.31 22.29 18.66
C ASP A 562 3.16 23.44 19.22
N HIS A 563 3.48 23.39 20.52
CA HIS A 563 4.34 24.33 21.26
C HIS A 563 5.41 23.57 22.06
N PRO A 564 6.51 23.10 21.43
CA PRO A 564 7.58 22.37 22.12
C PRO A 564 8.33 23.21 23.16
N GLU A 565 8.39 24.54 22.96
CA GLU A 565 9.02 25.51 23.86
C GLU A 565 8.40 25.56 25.26
N ASP A 566 7.09 25.29 25.38
CA ASP A 566 6.36 25.29 26.65
C ASP A 566 6.47 23.93 27.38
N CYS A 567 7.01 22.89 26.74
CA CYS A 567 7.17 21.57 27.35
C CYS A 567 8.41 21.49 28.25
N PRO A 568 8.32 20.85 29.44
CA PRO A 568 9.48 20.67 30.32
C PRO A 568 10.65 19.94 29.64
N GLN A 569 11.86 20.46 29.83
CA GLN A 569 13.12 19.93 29.29
C GLN A 569 14.02 19.41 30.44
N MET A 570 13.49 18.55 31.30
CA MET A 570 14.20 18.01 32.47
C MET A 570 14.56 16.54 32.27
N PHE A 571 15.42 16.27 31.28
CA PHE A 571 15.69 14.91 30.79
C PHE A 571 16.52 14.04 31.73
N MET A 572 17.69 14.53 32.16
CA MET A 572 18.65 13.76 32.96
C MET A 572 19.27 14.68 34.03
N ALA A 573 19.47 14.19 35.25
CA ALA A 573 20.29 14.86 36.26
C ALA A 573 21.01 13.84 37.14
N ALA A 574 22.27 14.09 37.48
CA ALA A 574 23.05 13.18 38.32
C ALA A 574 23.95 13.93 39.31
N GLY A 575 24.44 13.19 40.30
CA GLY A 575 25.46 13.61 41.24
C GLY A 575 26.07 12.41 41.93
N ASP A 576 26.88 12.64 42.95
CA ASP A 576 27.73 11.59 43.56
C ASP A 576 26.95 10.41 44.16
N ARG A 577 25.67 10.61 44.52
CA ARG A 577 24.81 9.62 45.19
C ARG A 577 23.37 9.54 44.65
N PHE A 578 23.13 10.07 43.44
CA PHE A 578 21.82 9.98 42.81
C PHE A 578 21.91 10.05 41.28
N LEU A 579 20.91 9.47 40.62
CA LEU A 579 20.55 9.80 39.24
C LEU A 579 19.03 9.96 39.10
N ILE A 580 18.62 10.87 38.22
CA ILE A 580 17.24 11.23 37.91
C ILE A 580 17.10 11.26 36.39
N ILE A 581 16.00 10.69 35.88
CA ILE A 581 15.64 10.68 34.46
C ILE A 581 14.17 11.10 34.36
N GLY A 582 13.91 12.19 33.65
CA GLY A 582 12.60 12.83 33.53
C GLY A 582 12.13 13.49 34.82
N SER A 583 11.81 14.79 34.78
CA SER A 583 11.16 15.49 35.91
C SER A 583 10.06 16.45 35.43
N GLY A 584 9.59 17.33 36.31
CA GLY A 584 8.38 18.16 36.11
C GLY A 584 7.16 17.46 36.71
N GLY A 585 6.66 18.01 37.81
CA GLY A 585 5.66 17.37 38.69
C GLY A 585 6.20 16.19 39.52
N GLY A 586 6.95 15.28 38.90
CA GLY A 586 7.56 14.12 39.53
C GLY A 586 8.66 13.47 38.67
N ASP A 587 9.53 12.68 39.30
CA ASP A 587 10.66 12.03 38.65
C ASP A 587 10.24 10.68 38.02
N ALA A 588 10.45 10.47 36.71
CA ALA A 588 10.07 9.21 36.05
C ALA A 588 10.95 8.04 36.52
N ILE A 589 12.26 8.26 36.68
CA ILE A 589 13.17 7.35 37.38
C ILE A 589 14.06 8.19 38.31
N CYS A 590 14.11 7.83 39.58
CA CYS A 590 14.96 8.46 40.59
C CYS A 590 15.65 7.35 41.41
N ILE A 591 16.97 7.21 41.31
CA ILE A 591 17.76 6.19 42.02
C ILE A 591 18.69 6.88 43.02
N ARG A 592 18.77 6.35 44.24
CA ARG A 592 19.52 6.91 45.38
C ARG A 592 20.23 5.79 46.14
N GLU A 593 20.92 6.16 47.23
CA GLU A 593 21.40 5.24 48.27
C GLU A 593 22.22 4.06 47.72
N GLU A 594 23.34 4.37 47.05
CA GLU A 594 24.24 3.39 46.42
C GLU A 594 23.47 2.36 45.57
N LEU A 595 22.71 2.84 44.58
CA LEU A 595 21.96 2.03 43.60
C LEU A 595 20.96 1.00 44.17
N THR A 596 20.71 1.00 45.49
CA THR A 596 19.86 0.00 46.14
C THR A 596 18.39 0.38 46.17
N SER A 597 18.06 1.68 46.20
CA SER A 597 16.68 2.17 46.28
C SER A 597 16.29 3.07 45.10
N GLY A 598 15.03 2.95 44.68
CA GLY A 598 14.49 3.70 43.56
C GLY A 598 13.03 4.16 43.76
N LEU A 599 12.67 5.21 43.02
CA LEU A 599 11.33 5.80 42.95
C LEU A 599 10.97 6.16 41.51
N SER A 600 9.67 6.22 41.23
CA SER A 600 9.05 6.64 39.96
C SER A 600 7.72 7.30 40.28
N TYR A 601 7.45 8.38 39.57
CA TYR A 601 6.26 9.20 39.67
C TYR A 601 5.79 9.55 38.25
N PRO A 602 4.52 9.99 38.07
CA PRO A 602 4.11 10.64 36.84
C PRO A 602 5.04 11.82 36.53
N CYS A 603 5.41 11.97 35.26
CA CYS A 603 6.46 12.89 34.83
C CYS A 603 6.00 13.70 33.62
N GLU A 604 6.03 15.03 33.75
CA GLU A 604 5.60 15.96 32.70
C GLU A 604 6.56 15.97 31.50
N THR A 605 7.89 15.84 31.71
CA THR A 605 8.88 15.83 30.60
C THR A 605 8.57 14.74 29.57
N PHE A 606 8.15 13.55 29.99
CA PHE A 606 7.84 12.44 29.07
C PHE A 606 6.33 12.18 28.92
N ALA A 607 5.48 13.02 29.53
CA ALA A 607 4.05 12.78 29.70
C ALA A 607 3.73 11.34 30.18
N SER A 608 4.61 10.76 31.01
CA SER A 608 4.52 9.35 31.40
C SER A 608 3.76 9.19 32.73
N PRO A 609 3.06 8.05 32.93
CA PRO A 609 2.66 7.64 34.27
C PRO A 609 3.91 7.32 35.12
N ALA A 610 3.70 6.98 36.40
CA ALA A 610 4.72 6.26 37.14
C ALA A 610 4.97 4.91 36.44
N LEU A 611 6.24 4.60 36.15
CA LEU A 611 6.62 3.41 35.38
C LEU A 611 6.30 2.12 36.15
N ILE A 612 6.22 2.18 37.48
CA ILE A 612 5.72 1.12 38.35
C ILE A 612 4.86 1.67 39.50
N TRP A 613 3.91 0.86 39.99
CA TRP A 613 2.78 1.32 40.81
C TRP A 613 3.00 1.38 42.33
N GLN A 614 4.19 1.07 42.86
CA GLN A 614 4.42 0.89 44.32
C GLN A 614 5.66 1.64 44.80
N ARG A 615 5.67 2.16 46.03
CA ARG A 615 6.83 2.85 46.65
C ARG A 615 7.32 2.11 47.91
N PRO A 616 8.62 2.20 48.27
CA PRO A 616 9.80 2.15 47.39
C PRO A 616 10.13 0.69 47.01
N TRP A 617 11.10 0.49 46.12
CA TRP A 617 11.58 -0.84 45.71
C TRP A 617 13.10 -0.96 45.85
N TYR A 618 13.54 -2.21 45.86
CA TYR A 618 14.96 -2.57 45.82
C TYR A 618 15.35 -2.96 44.38
N LEU A 619 16.55 -2.56 43.98
CA LEU A 619 17.10 -2.82 42.65
C LEU A 619 17.90 -4.13 42.64
N PHE A 620 17.80 -4.91 41.54
CA PHE A 620 18.63 -6.12 41.36
C PHE A 620 19.58 -6.07 40.16
N LEU A 621 19.24 -5.31 39.11
CA LEU A 621 20.10 -5.16 37.96
C LEU A 621 19.84 -3.83 37.26
N ILE A 622 20.89 -3.03 37.07
CA ILE A 622 20.94 -1.99 36.04
C ILE A 622 21.87 -2.52 34.96
N VAL A 623 21.38 -2.61 33.73
CA VAL A 623 22.20 -2.85 32.54
C VAL A 623 22.34 -1.53 31.79
N PHE A 624 23.58 -1.09 31.60
CA PHE A 624 23.91 0.02 30.69
C PHE A 624 24.42 -0.54 29.38
N LEU A 625 23.86 -0.06 28.27
CA LEU A 625 24.39 -0.31 26.93
C LEU A 625 24.81 1.01 26.25
N PRO A 626 26.06 1.17 25.77
CA PRO A 626 26.44 2.31 24.97
C PRO A 626 25.85 2.15 23.58
N ILE A 627 25.44 3.27 23.03
CA ILE A 627 25.37 3.43 21.60
C ILE A 627 26.72 4.00 21.18
N THR A 628 27.47 3.27 20.35
CA THR A 628 28.91 3.49 20.19
C THR A 628 29.18 4.33 18.95
N LEU A 629 28.84 5.62 19.04
CA LEU A 629 29.21 6.61 18.05
C LEU A 629 30.74 6.59 17.85
N CYS A 630 31.19 5.97 16.77
CA CYS A 630 32.59 5.98 16.36
C CYS A 630 32.96 7.35 15.74
N SER A 631 32.78 8.42 16.52
CA SER A 631 33.08 9.80 16.14
C SER A 631 34.30 10.38 16.85
N ARG A 632 34.87 9.67 17.83
CA ARG A 632 36.15 10.05 18.48
C ARG A 632 37.39 9.35 17.87
N HIS A 633 37.43 9.16 16.55
CA HIS A 633 38.69 9.02 15.79
C HIS A 633 38.65 9.73 14.41
N PHE A 634 37.66 10.60 14.17
CA PHE A 634 37.63 11.55 13.06
C PHE A 634 37.64 13.01 13.54
N THR A 635 38.42 13.29 14.59
CA THR A 635 38.96 14.64 14.75
C THR A 635 40.03 14.84 13.68
N THR A 636 39.87 15.89 12.87
CA THR A 636 40.83 16.32 11.86
C THR A 636 42.13 16.78 12.52
N ASN A 637 43.05 15.84 12.75
CA ASN A 637 44.46 16.10 13.08
C ASN A 637 45.32 14.83 12.91
N SER A 638 45.26 14.21 11.72
CA SER A 638 46.37 13.40 11.22
C SER A 638 47.54 14.33 10.85
N ALA A 639 48.27 14.78 11.88
CA ALA A 639 49.57 15.39 11.68
C ALA A 639 50.50 14.35 11.02
N PHE A 640 50.91 14.61 9.78
CA PHE A 640 51.88 13.77 9.08
C PHE A 640 53.24 13.85 9.79
N ILE A 641 53.53 12.88 10.65
CA ILE A 641 54.91 12.68 11.14
C ILE A 641 55.67 11.94 10.04
N PHE A 642 56.34 12.71 9.20
CA PHE A 642 57.29 12.19 8.24
C PHE A 642 58.58 11.76 8.96
N ASP A 643 58.87 10.46 8.96
CA ASP A 643 60.27 10.03 9.04
C ASP A 643 60.99 10.40 7.73
N ARG A 644 62.32 10.60 7.80
CA ARG A 644 63.17 11.14 6.73
C ARG A 644 63.16 10.34 5.42
N ASN A 645 62.56 9.14 5.43
CA ASN A 645 62.47 8.23 4.28
C ASN A 645 61.05 8.11 3.67
N ASN A 646 60.08 8.92 4.12
CA ASN A 646 58.82 9.17 3.41
C ASN A 646 57.90 7.95 3.17
N SER A 647 57.93 6.93 4.04
CA SER A 647 57.11 5.71 3.96
C SER A 647 55.95 5.70 4.97
N VAL A 648 54.72 5.42 4.51
CA VAL A 648 53.53 5.29 5.36
C VAL A 648 53.36 3.83 5.81
N ASN A 649 53.36 3.60 7.13
CA ASN A 649 52.98 2.31 7.74
C ASN A 649 51.61 2.43 8.41
N VAL A 650 50.72 1.45 8.16
CA VAL A 650 49.40 1.34 8.80
C VAL A 650 49.24 -0.08 9.32
N SER A 651 49.16 -0.24 10.64
CA SER A 651 48.77 -1.49 11.29
C SER A 651 47.25 -1.56 11.44
N ILE A 652 46.62 -2.59 10.88
CA ILE A 652 45.17 -2.83 10.99
C ILE A 652 44.96 -3.95 12.01
N ASN A 653 44.02 -3.77 12.93
CA ASN A 653 43.64 -4.78 13.92
C ASN A 653 42.16 -5.12 13.71
N GLU A 654 41.86 -6.37 13.34
CA GLU A 654 40.52 -6.82 12.96
C GLU A 654 39.72 -7.30 14.17
N PRO A 655 38.46 -6.84 14.33
CA PRO A 655 37.36 -7.81 14.19
C PRO A 655 36.09 -7.27 13.49
N GLY A 656 35.96 -5.96 13.27
CA GLY A 656 34.69 -5.36 12.84
C GLY A 656 34.29 -5.60 11.38
N LEU A 657 35.25 -5.82 10.48
CA LEU A 657 35.00 -5.89 9.04
C LEU A 657 34.25 -7.17 8.61
N LEU A 658 34.39 -8.26 9.38
CA LEU A 658 33.85 -9.57 9.05
C LEU A 658 32.31 -9.64 9.20
N PHE A 659 31.70 -8.77 10.00
CA PHE A 659 30.27 -8.78 10.27
C PHE A 659 29.45 -8.05 9.19
N ALA A 660 30.03 -6.98 8.61
CA ALA A 660 29.36 -6.14 7.60
C ALA A 660 29.12 -6.83 6.24
N ILE A 661 29.74 -7.98 5.99
CA ILE A 661 29.70 -8.68 4.68
C ILE A 661 28.54 -9.70 4.60
N LYS A 662 27.89 -10.04 5.72
CA LYS A 662 26.75 -11.00 5.73
C LYS A 662 25.39 -10.42 5.29
N SER A 663 25.24 -9.10 5.18
CA SER A 663 24.00 -8.44 4.73
C SER A 663 23.93 -8.31 3.20
N GLN A 664 23.85 -9.46 2.51
CA GLN A 664 23.79 -9.52 1.05
C GLN A 664 22.46 -8.98 0.49
N ASN A 665 22.54 -7.79 -0.13
CA ASN A 665 21.90 -7.41 -1.42
C ASN A 665 22.14 -5.92 -1.70
N ILE A 666 22.06 -5.07 -0.67
CA ILE A 666 22.15 -3.59 -0.80
C ILE A 666 23.52 -3.14 -1.33
N ILE A 667 24.60 -3.82 -0.95
CA ILE A 667 25.96 -3.51 -1.42
C ILE A 667 26.13 -3.87 -2.91
N LEU A 668 25.51 -4.95 -3.40
CA LEU A 668 25.57 -5.34 -4.81
C LEU A 668 24.86 -4.32 -5.70
N ASP A 669 23.66 -3.87 -5.34
CA ASP A 669 22.95 -2.84 -6.10
C ASP A 669 23.68 -1.48 -6.06
N SER A 670 24.23 -1.11 -4.91
CA SER A 670 25.02 0.13 -4.76
C SER A 670 26.30 0.11 -5.62
N VAL A 671 27.05 -1.00 -5.60
CA VAL A 671 28.30 -1.14 -6.36
C VAL A 671 28.04 -1.28 -7.87
N THR A 672 26.99 -2.02 -8.28
CA THR A 672 26.62 -2.13 -9.70
C THR A 672 26.05 -0.83 -10.25
N CYS A 673 25.23 -0.09 -9.49
CA CYS A 673 24.79 1.25 -9.88
C CYS A 673 25.97 2.22 -9.98
N SER A 674 26.90 2.19 -9.02
CA SER A 674 28.11 3.02 -9.04
C SER A 674 29.00 2.72 -10.24
N LEU A 675 29.24 1.43 -10.55
CA LEU A 675 29.99 1.00 -11.74
C LEU A 675 29.27 1.37 -13.04
N SER A 676 27.96 1.19 -13.13
CA SER A 676 27.15 1.59 -14.29
C SER A 676 27.18 3.10 -14.54
N TRP A 677 27.15 3.89 -13.45
CA TRP A 677 27.26 5.35 -13.51
C TRP A 677 28.66 5.81 -13.94
N ILE A 678 29.72 5.18 -13.39
CA ILE A 678 31.12 5.44 -13.78
C ILE A 678 31.37 5.03 -15.24
N LEU A 679 30.86 3.88 -15.69
CA LEU A 679 30.97 3.42 -17.09
C LEU A 679 30.20 4.31 -18.06
N SER A 680 29.03 4.82 -17.65
CA SER A 680 28.28 5.83 -18.41
C SER A 680 29.05 7.16 -18.50
N LEU A 681 29.68 7.60 -17.41
CA LEU A 681 30.49 8.82 -17.37
C LEU A 681 31.78 8.71 -18.20
N ALA A 682 32.43 7.53 -18.16
CA ALA A 682 33.57 7.18 -19.01
C ALA A 682 33.18 7.13 -20.50
N SER A 683 31.98 6.62 -20.81
CA SER A 683 31.43 6.62 -22.17
C SER A 683 31.08 8.03 -22.65
N PHE A 684 30.55 8.88 -21.77
CA PHE A 684 30.20 10.27 -22.07
C PHE A 684 31.44 11.13 -22.32
N THR A 685 32.48 10.98 -21.50
CA THR A 685 33.78 11.65 -21.70
C THR A 685 34.47 11.19 -22.99
N LYS A 686 34.42 9.88 -23.31
CA LYS A 686 34.89 9.35 -24.61
C LYS A 686 34.13 9.94 -25.80
N LEU A 687 32.81 10.12 -25.69
CA LEU A 687 31.99 10.73 -26.75
C LEU A 687 32.30 12.22 -26.95
N SER A 688 32.57 12.94 -25.85
CA SER A 688 32.90 14.38 -25.87
C SER A 688 34.30 14.65 -26.45
N LEU A 689 35.28 13.82 -26.07
CA LEU A 689 36.65 13.89 -26.60
C LEU A 689 36.77 13.48 -28.08
N MET A 690 35.90 12.58 -28.57
CA MET A 690 35.90 12.19 -29.99
C MET A 690 35.11 13.13 -30.92
N LYS A 691 34.36 14.11 -30.40
CA LYS A 691 33.49 14.98 -31.23
C LYS A 691 33.87 16.46 -31.30
N SER A 692 34.94 16.92 -30.64
CA SER A 692 35.34 18.34 -30.65
C SER A 692 36.72 18.57 -31.28
N SER A 693 36.78 18.56 -32.62
CA SER A 693 37.94 19.10 -33.36
C SER A 693 38.02 20.64 -33.30
N HIS A 694 36.97 21.34 -32.83
CA HIS A 694 36.95 22.80 -32.67
C HIS A 694 36.09 23.27 -31.48
N ILE A 695 36.61 23.16 -30.23
CA ILE A 695 36.16 24.02 -29.11
C ILE A 695 37.39 24.39 -28.25
N PRO A 696 37.67 25.68 -27.99
CA PRO A 696 38.71 26.08 -27.06
C PRO A 696 38.15 26.10 -25.63
N VAL A 697 38.31 25.01 -24.89
CA VAL A 697 38.11 25.01 -23.42
C VAL A 697 39.46 24.78 -22.76
N SER A 698 39.92 25.75 -21.97
CA SER A 698 41.13 25.65 -21.16
C SER A 698 40.88 24.76 -19.94
N ILE A 699 40.73 23.45 -20.16
CA ILE A 699 40.61 22.48 -19.07
C ILE A 699 41.97 22.41 -18.35
N ASN A 700 41.96 22.69 -17.06
CA ASN A 700 43.18 22.74 -16.24
C ASN A 700 43.83 21.35 -16.20
N ARG A 701 45.06 21.23 -16.72
CA ARG A 701 45.76 19.96 -16.89
C ARG A 701 45.95 19.20 -15.57
N ASN A 702 46.00 19.93 -14.46
CA ASN A 702 46.14 19.39 -13.10
C ASN A 702 44.83 18.80 -12.57
N GLU A 703 43.67 19.37 -12.91
CA GLU A 703 42.35 18.83 -12.52
C GLU A 703 42.04 17.53 -13.26
N VAL A 704 42.41 17.45 -14.55
CA VAL A 704 42.36 16.20 -15.31
C VAL A 704 43.28 15.15 -14.68
N LEU A 705 44.52 15.51 -14.32
CA LEU A 705 45.43 14.59 -13.64
C LEU A 705 44.87 14.10 -12.29
N LEU A 706 44.32 15.00 -11.47
CA LEU A 706 43.70 14.65 -10.17
C LEU A 706 42.48 13.74 -10.34
N PHE A 707 41.67 13.96 -11.38
CA PHE A 707 40.52 13.11 -11.70
C PHE A 707 40.96 11.71 -12.15
N TYR A 708 41.94 11.61 -13.06
CA TYR A 708 42.53 10.32 -13.46
C TYR A 708 43.19 9.60 -12.27
N HIS A 709 43.93 10.32 -11.42
CA HIS A 709 44.59 9.73 -10.25
C HIS A 709 43.58 9.24 -9.20
N SER A 710 42.44 9.93 -9.06
CA SER A 710 41.33 9.49 -8.21
C SER A 710 40.67 8.22 -8.75
N ILE A 711 40.41 8.15 -10.06
CA ILE A 711 39.87 6.94 -10.72
C ILE A 711 40.84 5.75 -10.56
N VAL A 712 42.14 5.96 -10.77
CA VAL A 712 43.16 4.92 -10.59
C VAL A 712 43.21 4.41 -9.15
N LEU A 713 43.12 5.29 -8.15
CA LEU A 713 43.07 4.90 -6.73
C LEU A 713 41.79 4.11 -6.38
N ILE A 714 40.64 4.53 -6.91
CA ILE A 714 39.37 3.82 -6.72
C ILE A 714 39.43 2.43 -7.35
N LEU A 715 39.88 2.31 -8.61
CA LEU A 715 40.03 1.03 -9.30
C LEU A 715 41.06 0.11 -8.60
N ALA A 716 42.15 0.65 -8.09
CA ALA A 716 43.14 -0.10 -7.32
C ALA A 716 42.55 -0.61 -5.99
N GLN A 717 41.72 0.19 -5.31
CA GLN A 717 41.06 -0.22 -4.06
C GLN A 717 39.98 -1.28 -4.31
N VAL A 718 39.22 -1.17 -5.40
CA VAL A 718 38.24 -2.19 -5.84
C VAL A 718 38.93 -3.50 -6.22
N ALA A 719 40.04 -3.44 -6.98
CA ALA A 719 40.83 -4.62 -7.31
C ALA A 719 41.42 -5.29 -6.04
N LYS A 720 41.90 -4.48 -5.09
CA LYS A 720 42.42 -4.99 -3.81
C LYS A 720 41.33 -5.66 -2.98
N PHE A 721 40.13 -5.07 -2.91
CA PHE A 721 38.95 -5.65 -2.25
C PHE A 721 38.51 -6.97 -2.91
N ALA A 722 38.48 -7.04 -4.25
CA ALA A 722 38.14 -8.25 -4.99
C ALA A 722 39.19 -9.37 -4.79
N VAL A 723 40.49 -9.04 -4.71
CA VAL A 723 41.55 -10.01 -4.35
C VAL A 723 41.41 -10.48 -2.91
N THR A 724 41.08 -9.60 -1.96
CA THR A 724 40.80 -10.00 -0.57
C THR A 724 39.58 -10.91 -0.46
N LEU A 725 38.49 -10.64 -1.21
CA LEU A 725 37.34 -11.53 -1.33
C LEU A 725 37.71 -12.88 -1.94
N PHE A 726 38.49 -12.89 -3.02
CA PHE A 726 38.99 -14.12 -3.64
C PHE A 726 39.82 -14.96 -2.67
N GLN A 727 40.71 -14.33 -1.89
CA GLN A 727 41.53 -15.00 -0.87
C GLN A 727 40.71 -15.50 0.33
N LEU A 728 39.66 -14.80 0.74
CA LEU A 728 38.77 -15.19 1.84
C LEU A 728 37.79 -16.32 1.47
N TYR A 729 37.43 -16.45 0.19
CA TYR A 729 36.43 -17.40 -0.30
C TYR A 729 37.00 -18.51 -1.21
N TYR A 730 38.32 -18.72 -1.24
CA TYR A 730 38.93 -19.78 -2.06
C TYR A 730 38.76 -21.20 -1.49
N SER A 731 37.52 -21.60 -1.26
CA SER A 731 37.12 -23.00 -1.07
C SER A 731 35.63 -23.20 -1.39
N ASN A 732 35.37 -23.92 -2.47
CA ASN A 732 34.14 -24.68 -2.77
C ASN A 732 32.99 -24.05 -3.59
N ASP A 733 33.11 -22.85 -4.19
CA ASP A 733 32.09 -22.34 -5.13
C ASP A 733 32.65 -21.92 -6.52
N PRO A 734 32.39 -22.69 -7.59
CA PRO A 734 32.77 -22.34 -8.96
C PRO A 734 32.04 -21.13 -9.56
N GLU A 735 30.79 -20.84 -9.16
CA GLU A 735 30.03 -19.71 -9.70
C GLU A 735 30.55 -18.38 -9.14
N PHE A 736 30.93 -18.36 -7.85
CA PHE A 736 31.56 -17.20 -7.23
C PHE A 736 32.93 -16.87 -7.86
N GLY A 737 33.71 -17.89 -8.21
CA GLY A 737 34.96 -17.72 -8.96
C GLY A 737 34.73 -17.08 -10.34
N LYS A 738 33.69 -17.51 -11.06
CA LYS A 738 33.31 -16.91 -12.35
C LYS A 738 32.87 -15.45 -12.19
N PHE A 739 32.03 -15.15 -11.21
CA PHE A 739 31.60 -13.77 -10.90
C PHE A 739 32.78 -12.82 -10.62
N LEU A 740 33.76 -13.25 -9.80
CA LEU A 740 34.97 -12.46 -9.56
C LEU A 740 35.82 -12.28 -10.82
N THR A 741 35.85 -13.27 -11.71
CA THR A 741 36.57 -13.19 -12.99
C THR A 741 35.90 -12.19 -13.94
N ASP A 742 34.58 -12.27 -14.08
CA ASP A 742 33.77 -11.36 -14.90
C ASP A 742 33.82 -9.90 -14.37
N MET A 743 34.01 -9.71 -13.06
CA MET A 743 34.25 -8.39 -12.44
C MET A 743 35.68 -7.85 -12.67
N LEU A 744 36.71 -8.70 -12.63
CA LEU A 744 38.10 -8.29 -12.71
C LEU A 744 38.60 -8.03 -14.13
N ILE A 745 38.09 -8.74 -15.15
CA ILE A 745 38.49 -8.56 -16.55
C ILE A 745 38.30 -7.10 -17.03
N PRO A 746 37.13 -6.45 -16.87
CA PRO A 746 36.94 -5.06 -17.31
C PRO A 746 37.88 -4.07 -16.59
N ILE A 747 38.22 -4.35 -15.32
CA ILE A 747 39.15 -3.52 -14.54
C ILE A 747 40.57 -3.66 -15.11
N ALA A 748 41.01 -4.88 -15.42
CA ALA A 748 42.30 -5.14 -16.06
C ALA A 748 42.42 -4.48 -17.44
N ASP A 749 41.35 -4.52 -18.25
CA ASP A 749 41.30 -3.84 -19.56
C ASP A 749 41.41 -2.32 -19.43
N ILE A 750 40.77 -1.72 -18.41
CA ILE A 750 40.91 -0.29 -18.11
C ILE A 750 42.35 0.05 -17.70
N PHE A 751 43.01 -0.77 -16.88
CA PHE A 751 44.41 -0.58 -16.53
C PHE A 751 45.35 -0.73 -17.75
N ALA A 752 45.07 -1.65 -18.67
CA ALA A 752 45.83 -1.78 -19.93
C ALA A 752 45.65 -0.56 -20.85
N LEU A 753 44.45 0.01 -20.91
CA LEU A 753 44.12 1.22 -21.67
C LEU A 753 44.79 2.50 -21.15
N LEU A 754 45.18 2.56 -19.86
CA LEU A 754 45.82 3.72 -19.24
C LEU A 754 47.34 3.82 -19.52
N GLY A 755 47.96 2.75 -20.01
CA GLY A 755 49.32 2.76 -20.53
C GLY A 755 50.45 2.89 -19.50
N PRO A 756 51.72 2.95 -19.94
CA PRO A 756 52.89 2.74 -19.07
C PRO A 756 53.12 3.80 -17.98
N ILE A 757 52.47 4.97 -18.08
CA ILE A 757 52.62 6.08 -17.14
C ILE A 757 52.10 5.69 -15.74
N SER A 758 51.17 4.73 -15.66
CA SER A 758 50.63 4.21 -14.39
C SER A 758 51.60 3.30 -13.61
N LEU A 759 52.59 2.69 -14.27
CA LEU A 759 53.44 1.65 -13.67
C LEU A 759 54.54 2.18 -12.74
N PHE A 760 54.80 3.49 -12.73
CA PHE A 760 55.85 4.09 -11.88
C PHE A 760 55.38 4.40 -10.45
N LEU A 761 54.06 4.36 -10.19
CA LEU A 761 53.45 4.74 -8.90
C LEU A 761 52.91 3.56 -8.09
N ILE A 762 52.98 2.33 -8.61
CA ILE A 762 52.37 1.16 -7.98
C ILE A 762 53.46 0.28 -7.35
N ASN A 763 53.40 0.20 -6.02
CA ASN A 763 54.36 -0.52 -5.18
C ASN A 763 54.34 -2.06 -5.46
N SER A 764 55.39 -2.75 -5.04
CA SER A 764 55.80 -4.11 -5.44
C SER A 764 54.72 -5.23 -5.36
N ASN A 765 53.66 -5.04 -4.58
CA ASN A 765 52.58 -6.01 -4.39
C ASN A 765 51.76 -6.31 -5.67
N PHE A 766 51.67 -5.39 -6.64
CA PHE A 766 50.93 -5.65 -7.89
C PHE A 766 51.67 -6.58 -8.87
N ARG A 767 53.00 -6.69 -8.73
CA ARG A 767 53.82 -7.59 -9.57
C ARG A 767 53.44 -9.06 -9.33
N VAL A 768 53.07 -9.38 -8.09
CA VAL A 768 52.55 -10.69 -7.68
C VAL A 768 51.23 -10.99 -8.39
N ILE A 769 50.26 -10.05 -8.37
CA ILE A 769 48.93 -10.24 -8.97
C ILE A 769 49.02 -10.49 -10.48
N TYR A 770 49.85 -9.71 -11.20
CA TYR A 770 50.04 -9.90 -12.64
C TYR A 770 50.71 -11.24 -12.97
N GLN A 771 51.63 -11.71 -12.12
CA GLN A 771 52.22 -13.05 -12.23
C GLN A 771 51.22 -14.16 -11.87
N SER A 772 50.29 -13.95 -10.92
CA SER A 772 49.27 -14.95 -10.56
C SER A 772 48.19 -15.12 -11.65
N PHE A 773 47.80 -14.06 -12.36
CA PHE A 773 46.78 -14.15 -13.41
C PHE A 773 47.30 -14.65 -14.76
N TYR A 774 48.57 -14.42 -15.09
CA TYR A 774 49.18 -14.82 -16.37
C TYR A 774 50.24 -15.92 -16.26
N GLY A 775 50.56 -16.38 -15.04
CA GLY A 775 51.66 -17.30 -14.76
C GLY A 775 51.24 -18.63 -14.17
N CYS A 776 50.58 -19.49 -14.96
CA CYS A 776 50.69 -20.93 -14.75
C CYS A 776 50.51 -21.73 -16.05
N SER A 777 51.64 -21.99 -16.72
CA SER A 777 51.77 -23.03 -17.73
C SER A 777 53.21 -23.55 -17.68
N CYS A 778 53.40 -24.62 -16.89
CA CYS A 778 54.52 -25.57 -16.88
C CYS A 778 55.95 -25.02 -17.00
N GLY A 779 56.75 -25.15 -15.94
CA GLY A 779 58.18 -24.81 -15.99
C GLY A 779 59.03 -25.84 -16.74
N TYR A 780 60.23 -25.39 -17.14
CA TYR A 780 61.42 -26.23 -17.36
C TYR A 780 62.67 -25.40 -17.04
N GLU A 781 63.73 -26.07 -16.57
CA GLU A 781 64.95 -25.46 -16.06
C GLU A 781 66.00 -25.14 -17.16
N GLU A 782 66.78 -24.10 -16.85
CA GLU A 782 68.16 -23.79 -17.29
C GLU A 782 68.54 -23.42 -18.76
N GLU A 783 69.59 -22.59 -18.82
CA GLU A 783 70.31 -22.02 -19.98
C GLU A 783 71.01 -23.10 -20.85
N PRO A 784 71.48 -22.85 -22.11
CA PRO A 784 72.07 -21.59 -22.60
C PRO A 784 71.78 -21.19 -24.08
N GLN A 785 72.60 -20.26 -24.59
CA GLN A 785 72.45 -19.46 -25.81
C GLN A 785 72.34 -20.20 -27.18
N PHE A 786 71.87 -19.45 -28.20
CA PHE A 786 71.99 -19.58 -29.68
C PHE A 786 70.76 -19.96 -30.55
N ARG A 787 70.70 -19.29 -31.72
CA ARG A 787 69.61 -19.18 -32.73
C ARG A 787 69.15 -20.50 -33.40
N ARG A 788 67.83 -20.68 -33.66
CA ARG A 788 67.15 -20.82 -35.02
C ARG A 788 65.79 -21.59 -35.06
N ARG A 789 64.83 -21.07 -35.88
CA ARG A 789 63.80 -21.73 -36.76
C ARG A 789 62.57 -22.54 -36.21
N TYR A 790 61.37 -22.23 -36.74
CA TYR A 790 60.22 -23.05 -37.26
C TYR A 790 59.78 -24.44 -36.68
N SER A 791 58.50 -24.94 -36.74
CA SER A 791 57.14 -24.39 -37.03
C SER A 791 55.99 -25.46 -37.07
N VAL A 792 54.70 -25.05 -36.93
CA VAL A 792 53.41 -25.69 -37.42
C VAL A 792 52.78 -26.95 -36.70
N SER A 793 51.52 -26.78 -36.19
CA SER A 793 50.24 -27.60 -36.18
C SER A 793 50.18 -29.15 -36.35
N PRO A 794 49.01 -29.89 -36.26
CA PRO A 794 47.63 -29.65 -35.72
C PRO A 794 46.97 -30.87 -34.92
N ALA A 795 45.63 -30.82 -34.68
CA ALA A 795 44.63 -31.93 -34.45
C ALA A 795 44.55 -32.65 -33.06
N VAL A 796 43.47 -33.32 -32.56
CA VAL A 796 41.96 -33.33 -32.61
C VAL A 796 41.46 -34.61 -31.83
N GLN A 797 40.21 -34.62 -31.30
CA GLN A 797 39.30 -35.79 -31.00
C GLN A 797 39.10 -36.45 -29.57
N THR A 798 37.84 -36.30 -29.08
CA THR A 798 36.86 -37.30 -28.51
C THR A 798 36.91 -38.01 -27.13
N LEU A 799 35.74 -37.94 -26.44
CA LEU A 799 34.98 -38.97 -25.64
C LEU A 799 35.65 -39.59 -24.37
N GLN A 800 34.96 -40.11 -23.34
CA GLN A 800 33.59 -40.65 -23.19
C GLN A 800 33.06 -40.56 -21.71
N VAL A 801 31.96 -41.26 -21.37
CA VAL A 801 31.13 -41.14 -20.15
C VAL A 801 30.92 -42.50 -19.46
N HIS A 802 30.89 -42.58 -18.11
CA HIS A 802 29.84 -43.28 -17.28
C HIS A 802 30.13 -43.30 -15.74
N PRO A 803 29.14 -43.59 -14.86
CA PRO A 803 29.16 -43.28 -13.41
C PRO A 803 29.01 -44.51 -12.47
N PHE A 804 29.03 -44.32 -11.13
CA PHE A 804 28.00 -44.78 -10.15
C PHE A 804 28.43 -44.76 -8.64
N LYS A 805 27.42 -44.63 -7.77
CA LYS A 805 27.24 -45.19 -6.39
C LYS A 805 27.90 -44.55 -5.15
N ASN A 806 27.01 -43.93 -4.36
CA ASN A 806 26.75 -44.09 -2.91
C ASN A 806 27.75 -44.88 -2.04
N ASN A 807 28.09 -44.31 -0.88
CA ASN A 807 27.52 -44.77 0.41
C ASN A 807 27.70 -43.75 1.55
N PRO A 808 26.89 -43.80 2.63
CA PRO A 808 26.91 -42.83 3.73
C PRO A 808 27.63 -43.34 5.00
N VAL A 809 28.14 -42.38 5.78
CA VAL A 809 28.23 -42.38 7.26
C VAL A 809 27.99 -40.95 7.73
#